data_AF-A0A6G1KQR7-F1
#
_entry.id   AF-A0A6G1KQR7-F1
#
_cell.length_a   1.000
_cell.length_b   1.000
_cell.length_c   1.000
_cell.angle_alpha   90.00
_cell.angle_beta   90.00
_cell.angle_gamma   90.00
#
_symmetry.space_group_name_H-M   'P 1'
#
loop_
_entity.id
_entity.type
_entity.pdbx_description
1 polymer ?
#
loop_
_entity_poly.entity_id
_entity_poly.type
_entity_poly.pdbx_seq_one_letter_code
_entity_poly.pdbx_strand_id
1 'polypeptide(L)'
;ETNQYWLHLEAGSPLEKYPAKQHARCVQEKLGADHGLIYLPGEPARNNEDSDMPAPFRQRRYFYYLSGCNEPNCHLTYDIENDSLALFIPRIDPARVIWNGRGSTPAEARDRYDIDHVFYIDELQDFLQYWARVYRGRLFILHPSQNPLIPGIDEPVDTESLQPAMALARVIKDDHEISLIKKANDISSQAHREVLANITRFNNEAQVEGLFLDVCVSKRAKQQAYDPIAASGPNAGTLHYDANDQDFGDRQLMCLDAGCEWQLYASDITRTFPLSGHWPSDEARNIYQLVQRMQETCIQALKPGVRYLDLHIKAHQIAIDGLLALGILHNGTREEIYKAGTSKAFFPHGLGHHVGLEVHDVGQGSLMSVTKGNPKYEMAPSVFPKDFHLSVFDPELCRSPVDVLSGHLEPGMVVTVEPGIYFSTYALNMFYLPSPIHSKFINTKVVARYLPVGGVRIEDDILITSKGYKNLSTAPKGEAMLEIIRSQNAQWPLISDLADLGPIMRETDVEKEEEPLLRAPGFPKHTQEPIIQIKPIVRSATAPVKRVHGRKSADSGDLEKLEGPALITDIKRSRTTDENVQQWRVNRKRTELAAISSPRTTICGENSPSFIHTYMGLPVEHGEVHSISLQPAKDQKPRCRNCAILVEAVDRLRDSLNKSEKVSP
;
A
#
# COMPACT_ATOMS: atom_id res chain seq x y z
N GLU A 1 -7.53 26.49 45.73
CA GLU A 1 -7.56 27.06 44.37
C GLU A 1 -6.28 26.64 43.65
N THR A 2 -6.35 25.54 42.90
CA THR A 2 -5.25 25.05 42.06
C THR A 2 -5.42 25.67 40.68
N ASN A 3 -4.76 26.79 40.43
CA ASN A 3 -4.76 27.42 39.12
C ASN A 3 -3.98 26.52 38.15
N GLN A 4 -4.71 25.79 37.30
CA GLN A 4 -4.17 25.17 36.10
C GLN A 4 -3.94 26.26 35.06
N TYR A 5 -2.68 26.48 34.69
CA TYR A 5 -2.31 27.35 33.59
C TYR A 5 -2.26 26.52 32.31
N TRP A 6 -2.99 26.97 31.30
CA TRP A 6 -2.95 26.39 29.95
C TRP A 6 -2.08 27.27 29.08
N LEU A 7 -1.02 26.70 28.51
CA LEU A 7 -0.16 27.36 27.54
C LEU A 7 -0.67 26.98 26.14
N HIS A 8 -1.17 27.94 25.37
CA HIS A 8 -1.53 27.73 23.98
C HIS A 8 -0.40 28.28 23.11
N LEU A 9 0.27 27.40 22.38
CA LEU A 9 1.31 27.75 21.40
C LEU A 9 0.69 27.64 20.01
N GLU A 10 0.49 28.77 19.34
CA GLU A 10 0.13 28.81 17.91
C GLU A 10 1.40 29.00 17.09
N ALA A 11 1.74 28.00 16.27
CA ALA A 11 2.82 28.12 15.30
C ALA A 11 2.34 28.93 14.08
N GLY A 12 3.14 29.91 13.64
CA GLY A 12 2.83 30.80 12.50
C GLY A 12 2.86 30.10 11.12
N SER A 13 3.18 28.81 11.08
CA SER A 13 2.97 27.89 9.95
C SER A 13 2.62 26.51 10.52
N PRO A 14 1.88 25.66 9.77
CA PRO A 14 1.73 24.27 10.16
C PRO A 14 3.08 23.57 10.02
N LEU A 15 3.87 23.56 11.09
CA LEU A 15 4.99 22.64 11.27
C LEU A 15 4.46 21.24 11.60
N GLU A 16 3.47 20.75 10.84
CA GLU A 16 3.07 19.33 10.89
C GLU A 16 4.01 18.54 9.98
N LYS A 17 5.27 18.40 10.42
CA LYS A 17 6.11 17.34 9.89
C LYS A 17 5.51 16.00 10.28
N TYR A 18 5.78 14.98 9.47
CA TYR A 18 5.48 13.61 9.85
C TYR A 18 6.13 13.29 11.22
N PRO A 19 5.41 12.73 12.22
CA PRO A 19 5.85 12.63 13.61
C PRO A 19 6.82 11.45 13.85
N ALA A 20 7.88 11.36 13.03
CA ALA A 20 8.85 10.27 13.06
C ALA A 20 9.49 10.08 14.44
N LYS A 21 9.80 11.16 15.16
CA LYS A 21 10.42 11.09 16.48
C LYS A 21 9.50 10.49 17.52
N GLN A 22 8.23 10.89 17.52
CA GLN A 22 7.22 10.33 18.39
C GLN A 22 7.00 8.84 18.09
N HIS A 23 6.93 8.46 16.81
CA HIS A 23 6.83 7.06 16.41
C HIS A 23 8.03 6.23 16.90
N ALA A 24 9.26 6.76 16.79
CA ALA A 24 10.46 6.07 17.25
C ALA A 24 10.45 5.81 18.78
N ARG A 25 10.05 6.82 19.57
CA ARG A 25 9.88 6.68 21.02
C ARG A 25 8.77 5.68 21.39
N CYS A 26 7.67 5.67 20.66
CA CYS A 26 6.60 4.67 20.84
C CYS A 26 7.12 3.25 20.56
N VAL A 27 7.88 3.06 19.47
CA VAL A 27 8.51 1.78 19.16
C VAL A 27 9.48 1.34 20.25
N GLN A 28 10.32 2.25 20.76
CA GLN A 28 11.21 1.99 21.90
C GLN A 28 10.44 1.51 23.13
N GLU A 29 9.34 2.19 23.49
CA GLU A 29 8.51 1.80 24.64
C GLU A 29 7.96 0.37 24.49
N LYS A 30 7.46 0.03 23.29
CA LYS A 30 6.96 -1.32 23.01
C LYS A 30 8.08 -2.37 22.99
N LEU A 31 9.24 -2.01 22.46
CA LEU A 31 10.45 -2.85 22.44
C LEU A 31 10.94 -3.13 23.87
N GLY A 32 10.79 -2.17 24.78
CA GLY A 32 11.24 -2.28 26.17
C GLY A 32 12.76 -2.32 26.31
N ALA A 33 13.46 -1.59 25.44
CA ALA A 33 14.91 -1.43 25.48
C ALA A 33 15.26 0.02 25.83
N ASP A 34 16.21 0.21 26.75
CA ASP A 34 16.68 1.53 27.18
C ASP A 34 17.93 2.00 26.41
N HIS A 35 18.55 1.11 25.63
CA HIS A 35 19.75 1.38 24.83
C HIS A 35 19.80 0.44 23.62
N GLY A 36 20.62 0.80 22.63
CA GLY A 36 20.78 0.08 21.37
C GLY A 36 20.44 0.94 20.16
N LEU A 37 20.62 0.36 18.97
CA LEU A 37 20.38 1.05 17.69
C LEU A 37 19.33 0.31 16.90
N ILE A 38 18.25 0.99 16.52
CA ILE A 38 17.33 0.49 15.50
C ILE A 38 17.91 0.87 14.14
N TYR A 39 17.99 -0.07 13.20
CA TYR A 39 18.39 0.18 11.82
C TYR A 39 17.33 -0.33 10.85
N LEU A 40 16.91 0.55 9.94
CA LEU A 40 15.91 0.28 8.93
C LEU A 40 16.41 0.73 7.54
N PRO A 41 16.64 -0.20 6.60
CA PRO A 41 16.84 0.16 5.20
C PRO A 41 15.50 0.45 4.51
N GLY A 42 15.43 1.58 3.80
CA GLY A 42 14.35 1.89 2.88
C GLY A 42 14.38 1.03 1.62
N GLU A 43 13.37 1.19 0.77
CA GLU A 43 13.24 0.45 -0.48
C GLU A 43 14.20 1.02 -1.53
N PRO A 44 15.02 0.17 -2.18
CA PRO A 44 15.84 0.61 -3.31
C PRO A 44 14.98 0.91 -4.55
N ALA A 45 15.42 1.86 -5.37
CA ALA A 45 14.87 1.99 -6.72
C ALA A 45 15.37 0.82 -7.58
N ARG A 46 14.48 0.20 -8.36
CA ARG A 46 14.83 -0.88 -9.29
C ARG A 46 14.15 -0.66 -10.63
N ASN A 47 14.67 -1.31 -11.65
CA ASN A 47 14.01 -1.43 -12.94
C ASN A 47 13.21 -2.74 -13.01
N ASN A 48 12.33 -2.82 -14.01
CA ASN A 48 11.71 -4.09 -14.38
C ASN A 48 12.80 -5.08 -14.84
N GLU A 49 12.53 -6.37 -14.69
CA GLU A 49 13.45 -7.43 -15.10
C GLU A 49 13.82 -7.28 -16.58
N ASP A 50 15.12 -7.39 -16.88
CA ASP A 50 15.69 -7.22 -18.22
C ASP A 50 15.30 -5.92 -18.96
N SER A 51 14.99 -4.84 -18.21
CA SER A 51 14.54 -3.55 -18.76
C SER A 51 15.25 -2.35 -18.11
N ASP A 52 15.37 -1.26 -18.85
CA ASP A 52 15.78 0.04 -18.33
C ASP A 52 14.60 0.87 -17.76
N MET A 53 13.37 0.38 -17.91
CA MET A 53 12.16 0.99 -17.38
C MET A 53 12.11 0.85 -15.85
N PRO A 54 11.97 1.95 -15.09
CA PRO A 54 11.78 1.89 -13.64
C PRO A 54 10.56 1.05 -13.26
N ALA A 55 10.74 0.16 -12.30
CA ALA A 55 9.62 -0.54 -11.68
C ALA A 55 8.82 0.43 -10.80
N PRO A 56 7.52 0.17 -10.57
CA PRO A 56 6.74 0.92 -9.60
C PRO A 56 7.43 0.94 -8.23
N PHE A 57 7.63 2.14 -7.70
CA PHE A 57 8.26 2.35 -6.40
C PHE A 57 7.19 2.47 -5.30
N ARG A 58 7.37 1.70 -4.23
CA ARG A 58 6.58 1.77 -3.00
C ARG A 58 7.53 1.55 -1.82
N GLN A 59 7.53 2.49 -0.88
CA GLN A 59 8.44 2.46 0.26
C GLN A 59 8.09 1.34 1.25
N ARG A 60 9.10 0.81 1.95
CA ARG A 60 8.93 -0.12 3.07
C ARG A 60 8.20 0.56 4.22
N ARG A 61 7.11 -0.04 4.72
CA ARG A 61 6.25 0.61 5.72
C ARG A 61 6.91 0.88 7.05
N TYR A 62 7.71 -0.05 7.57
CA TYR A 62 8.39 0.15 8.84
C TYR A 62 9.44 1.27 8.74
N PHE A 63 10.15 1.38 7.61
CA PHE A 63 11.05 2.51 7.36
C PHE A 63 10.27 3.83 7.25
N TYR A 64 9.17 3.84 6.49
CA TYR A 64 8.33 5.03 6.35
C TYR A 64 7.73 5.45 7.70
N TYR A 65 7.27 4.51 8.51
CA TYR A 65 6.69 4.75 9.82
C TYR A 65 7.63 5.51 10.78
N LEU A 66 8.95 5.28 10.68
CA LEU A 66 9.94 5.99 11.52
C LEU A 66 10.64 7.16 10.81
N SER A 67 10.22 7.55 9.61
CA SER A 67 10.92 8.61 8.87
C SER A 67 10.02 9.60 8.12
N GLY A 68 8.82 9.18 7.70
CA GLY A 68 8.02 9.89 6.70
C GLY A 68 8.68 9.99 5.33
N CYS A 69 9.86 9.38 5.13
CA CYS A 69 10.67 9.55 3.93
C CYS A 69 10.23 8.60 2.82
N ASN A 70 9.75 9.16 1.71
CA ASN A 70 9.33 8.41 0.52
C ASN A 70 10.34 8.54 -0.64
N GLU A 71 11.62 8.68 -0.33
CA GLU A 71 12.72 8.69 -1.30
C GLU A 71 13.40 7.31 -1.34
N PRO A 72 13.76 6.80 -2.53
CA PRO A 72 14.38 5.48 -2.66
C PRO A 72 15.82 5.48 -2.16
N ASN A 73 16.33 4.29 -1.84
CA ASN A 73 17.72 4.06 -1.43
C ASN A 73 18.15 4.85 -0.17
N CYS A 74 17.20 5.23 0.68
CA CYS A 74 17.46 5.87 1.97
C CYS A 74 17.56 4.84 3.09
N HIS A 75 18.28 5.16 4.16
CA HIS A 75 18.43 4.32 5.35
C HIS A 75 18.19 5.15 6.60
N LEU A 76 17.73 4.52 7.69
CA LEU A 76 17.40 5.19 8.94
C LEU A 76 18.06 4.46 10.10
N THR A 77 18.61 5.22 11.03
CA THR A 77 18.96 4.74 12.36
C THR A 77 18.22 5.51 13.45
N TYR A 78 17.88 4.83 14.55
CA TYR A 78 17.41 5.45 15.78
C TYR A 78 18.26 4.95 16.95
N ASP A 79 19.05 5.85 17.53
CA ASP A 79 19.78 5.60 18.78
C ASP A 79 18.81 5.78 19.94
N ILE A 80 18.54 4.68 20.65
CA ILE A 80 17.55 4.58 21.72
C ILE A 80 17.98 5.39 22.95
N GLU A 81 19.26 5.31 23.32
CA GLU A 81 19.76 5.93 24.55
C GLU A 81 19.88 7.45 24.39
N ASN A 82 20.41 7.87 23.23
CA ASN A 82 20.58 9.28 22.93
C ASN A 82 19.29 9.94 22.41
N ASP A 83 18.23 9.15 22.18
CA ASP A 83 17.01 9.58 21.50
C ASP A 83 17.38 10.41 20.27
N SER A 84 17.99 9.77 19.26
CA SER A 84 18.52 10.44 18.06
C SER A 84 18.17 9.68 16.79
N LEU A 85 17.44 10.34 15.86
CA LEU A 85 17.08 9.83 14.54
C LEU A 85 18.06 10.37 13.50
N ALA A 86 18.68 9.47 12.74
CA ALA A 86 19.53 9.83 11.62
C ALA A 86 19.03 9.21 10.31
N LEU A 87 18.82 10.04 9.30
CA LEU A 87 18.46 9.65 7.95
C LEU A 87 19.69 9.70 7.03
N PHE A 88 19.92 8.65 6.28
CA PHE A 88 21.01 8.55 5.30
C PHE A 88 20.41 8.57 3.90
N ILE A 89 20.74 9.59 3.12
CA ILE A 89 20.19 9.82 1.79
C ILE A 89 21.25 9.64 0.70
N PRO A 90 20.90 9.25 -0.53
CA PRO A 90 21.85 9.20 -1.63
C PRO A 90 22.45 10.58 -1.96
N ARG A 91 23.72 10.63 -2.36
CA ARG A 91 24.28 11.84 -2.97
C ARG A 91 23.56 12.13 -4.28
N ILE A 92 23.34 13.42 -4.57
CA ILE A 92 22.80 13.84 -5.87
C ILE A 92 23.85 13.54 -6.94
N ASP A 93 23.50 12.68 -7.89
CA ASP A 93 24.29 12.43 -9.09
C ASP A 93 23.94 13.48 -10.17
N PRO A 94 24.82 14.46 -10.47
CA PRO A 94 24.53 15.52 -11.42
C PRO A 94 24.21 14.98 -12.83
N ALA A 95 24.77 13.83 -13.20
CA ALA A 95 24.51 13.23 -14.51
C ALA A 95 23.08 12.69 -14.62
N ARG A 96 22.41 12.36 -13.50
CA ARG A 96 21.04 11.82 -13.46
C ARG A 96 19.97 12.86 -13.20
N VAL A 97 20.33 14.04 -12.69
CA VAL A 97 19.36 15.11 -12.36
C VAL A 97 18.51 15.50 -13.57
N ILE A 98 19.12 15.59 -14.77
CA ILE A 98 18.41 15.96 -16.00
C ILE A 98 17.42 14.88 -16.48
N TRP A 99 17.57 13.63 -16.01
CA TRP A 99 16.77 12.49 -16.45
C TRP A 99 15.63 12.19 -15.48
N ASN A 100 15.94 12.15 -14.18
CA ASN A 100 15.03 11.61 -13.16
C ASN A 100 14.61 12.65 -12.12
N GLY A 101 15.06 13.90 -12.27
CA GLY A 101 15.04 14.89 -11.20
C GLY A 101 16.13 14.62 -10.15
N ARG A 102 16.16 15.44 -9.11
CA ARG A 102 17.10 15.29 -7.99
C ARG A 102 16.36 14.85 -6.72
N GLY A 103 17.02 14.04 -5.90
CA GLY A 103 16.61 13.80 -4.52
C GLY A 103 16.85 15.03 -3.64
N SER A 104 16.54 14.87 -2.35
CA SER A 104 16.77 15.91 -1.36
C SER A 104 18.26 16.11 -1.07
N THR A 105 18.65 17.34 -0.73
CA THR A 105 19.91 17.61 -0.02
C THR A 105 19.73 17.37 1.49
N PRO A 106 20.81 17.23 2.29
CA PRO A 106 20.67 17.08 3.74
C PRO A 106 19.90 18.21 4.42
N ALA A 107 20.08 19.45 3.97
CA ALA A 107 19.35 20.61 4.50
C ALA A 107 17.85 20.53 4.18
N GLU A 108 17.48 20.16 2.95
CA GLU A 108 16.08 20.00 2.55
C GLU A 108 15.41 18.81 3.22
N ALA A 109 16.13 17.69 3.39
CA ALA A 109 15.61 16.53 4.10
C ALA A 109 15.37 16.84 5.59
N ARG A 110 16.28 17.57 6.25
CA ARG A 110 16.09 18.03 7.63
C ARG A 110 14.93 19.03 7.76
N ASP A 111 14.72 19.88 6.75
CA ASP A 111 13.56 20.78 6.72
C ASP A 111 12.25 20.01 6.51
N ARG A 112 12.24 18.98 5.66
CA ARG A 112 11.04 18.21 5.31
C ARG A 112 10.61 17.19 6.36
N TYR A 113 11.56 16.46 6.94
CA TYR A 113 11.29 15.33 7.83
C TYR A 113 11.61 15.66 9.29
N ASP A 114 10.94 14.98 10.23
CA ASP A 114 11.18 15.10 11.67
C ASP A 114 12.38 14.22 12.07
N ILE A 115 13.57 14.67 11.68
CA ILE A 115 14.84 13.93 11.80
C ILE A 115 15.92 14.83 12.39
N ASP A 116 16.69 14.32 13.35
CA ASP A 116 17.74 15.09 14.03
C ASP A 116 18.96 15.29 13.13
N HIS A 117 19.42 14.23 12.47
CA HIS A 117 20.61 14.25 11.62
C HIS A 117 20.34 13.70 10.22
N VAL A 118 20.92 14.34 9.21
CA VAL A 118 20.90 13.81 7.84
C VAL A 118 22.31 13.69 7.33
N PHE A 119 22.67 12.48 6.91
CA PHE A 119 23.97 12.14 6.35
C PHE A 119 23.80 11.63 4.92
N TYR A 120 24.90 11.50 4.18
CA TYR A 120 24.86 10.74 2.94
C TYR A 120 25.07 9.24 3.19
N ILE A 121 24.56 8.43 2.26
CA ILE A 121 24.58 6.97 2.39
C ILE A 121 25.99 6.37 2.46
N ASP A 122 26.98 7.02 1.84
CA ASP A 122 28.38 6.57 1.89
C ASP A 122 29.03 6.80 3.26
N GLU A 123 28.39 7.57 4.15
CA GLU A 123 28.82 7.79 5.53
C GLU A 123 28.19 6.77 6.51
N LEU A 124 27.25 5.93 6.05
CA LEU A 124 26.52 4.98 6.89
C LEU A 124 27.45 3.94 7.55
N GLN A 125 28.43 3.43 6.80
CA GLN A 125 29.35 2.43 7.32
C GLN A 125 30.19 2.99 8.47
N ASP A 126 30.78 4.17 8.26
CA ASP A 126 31.61 4.85 9.26
C ASP A 126 30.78 5.23 10.49
N PHE A 127 29.54 5.70 10.29
CA PHE A 127 28.61 5.99 11.38
C PHE A 127 28.36 4.76 12.26
N LEU A 128 28.04 3.63 11.64
CA LEU A 128 27.70 2.40 12.37
C LEU A 128 28.93 1.79 13.07
N GLN A 129 30.12 1.86 12.47
CA GLN A 129 31.37 1.46 13.12
C GLN A 129 31.73 2.36 14.30
N TYR A 130 31.56 3.67 14.14
CA TYR A 130 31.74 4.62 15.23
C TYR A 130 30.75 4.32 16.36
N TRP A 131 29.48 4.14 16.04
CA TRP A 131 28.44 3.86 17.02
C TRP A 131 28.76 2.59 17.82
N ALA A 132 29.08 1.47 17.16
CA ALA A 132 29.43 0.21 17.83
C ALA A 132 30.71 0.29 18.69
N ARG A 133 31.64 1.20 18.37
CA ARG A 133 32.86 1.39 19.17
C ARG A 133 32.61 2.25 20.41
N VAL A 134 31.79 3.29 20.27
CA VAL A 134 31.56 4.31 21.30
C VAL A 134 30.44 3.90 22.24
N TYR A 135 29.33 3.42 21.68
CA TYR A 135 28.16 2.96 22.39
C TYR A 135 28.15 1.44 22.41
N ARG A 136 27.84 0.86 23.57
CA ARG A 136 27.65 -0.59 23.70
C ARG A 136 26.16 -0.88 23.70
N GLY A 137 25.69 -1.68 22.75
CA GLY A 137 24.27 -1.96 22.65
C GLY A 137 23.92 -2.88 21.50
N ARG A 138 22.74 -3.47 21.60
CA ARG A 138 22.23 -4.37 20.57
C ARG A 138 21.82 -3.59 19.32
N LEU A 139 22.13 -4.12 18.15
CA LEU A 139 21.57 -3.66 16.89
C LEU A 139 20.23 -4.35 16.63
N PHE A 140 19.14 -3.61 16.53
CA PHE A 140 17.80 -4.11 16.23
C PHE A 140 17.49 -3.92 14.73
N ILE A 141 17.20 -5.01 14.04
CA ILE A 141 16.80 -5.02 12.63
C ILE A 141 15.54 -5.87 12.46
N LEU A 142 14.78 -5.67 11.37
CA LEU A 142 13.56 -6.43 11.14
C LEU A 142 13.84 -7.85 10.65
N HIS A 143 14.83 -8.00 9.76
CA HIS A 143 15.13 -9.27 9.10
C HIS A 143 16.65 -9.49 9.00
N PRO A 144 17.14 -10.74 9.12
CA PRO A 144 18.56 -11.03 8.94
C PRO A 144 19.13 -10.54 7.59
N SER A 145 18.33 -10.58 6.52
CA SER A 145 18.70 -10.09 5.19
C SER A 145 18.87 -8.57 5.10
N GLN A 146 18.40 -7.84 6.11
CA GLN A 146 18.54 -6.39 6.23
C GLN A 146 19.75 -6.00 7.10
N ASN A 147 20.57 -6.95 7.55
CA ASN A 147 21.78 -6.60 8.27
C ASN A 147 22.68 -5.72 7.37
N PRO A 148 23.19 -4.56 7.84
CA PRO A 148 24.08 -3.72 7.05
C PRO A 148 25.45 -4.36 6.75
N LEU A 149 25.73 -5.58 7.25
CA LEU A 149 26.91 -6.41 6.96
C LEU A 149 28.23 -5.66 7.15
N ILE A 150 28.39 -5.02 8.30
CA ILE A 150 29.57 -4.19 8.55
C ILE A 150 30.72 -5.05 9.08
N PRO A 151 31.86 -5.12 8.36
CA PRO A 151 33.04 -5.81 8.85
C PRO A 151 33.53 -5.18 10.17
N GLY A 152 33.72 -6.00 11.20
CA GLY A 152 34.30 -5.60 12.48
C GLY A 152 33.32 -5.13 13.56
N ILE A 153 32.00 -5.21 13.33
CA ILE A 153 30.99 -5.04 14.38
C ILE A 153 30.67 -6.41 14.99
N ASP A 154 31.13 -6.64 16.22
CA ASP A 154 30.81 -7.84 17.03
C ASP A 154 29.57 -7.63 17.92
N GLU A 155 28.81 -6.54 17.72
CA GLU A 155 27.64 -6.26 18.53
C GLU A 155 26.54 -7.31 18.33
N PRO A 156 25.84 -7.73 19.40
CA PRO A 156 24.70 -8.61 19.27
C PRO A 156 23.64 -7.99 18.33
N VAL A 157 23.13 -8.80 17.41
CA VAL A 157 22.06 -8.39 16.49
C VAL A 157 20.75 -9.05 16.90
N ASP A 158 19.72 -8.25 17.14
CA ASP A 158 18.34 -8.70 17.32
C ASP A 158 17.60 -8.67 15.99
N THR A 159 17.00 -9.79 15.61
CA THR A 159 16.13 -9.87 14.42
C THR A 159 14.70 -10.27 14.77
N GLU A 160 14.39 -10.43 16.06
CA GLU A 160 13.12 -11.01 16.51
C GLU A 160 12.23 -9.95 17.16
N SER A 161 12.83 -9.04 17.94
CA SER A 161 12.09 -8.16 18.85
C SER A 161 11.50 -6.91 18.19
N LEU A 162 12.14 -6.40 17.13
CA LEU A 162 11.78 -5.11 16.54
C LEU A 162 10.44 -5.12 15.80
N GLN A 163 10.22 -6.10 14.91
CA GLN A 163 9.01 -6.14 14.09
C GLN A 163 7.71 -6.18 14.92
N PRO A 164 7.58 -7.01 15.97
CA PRO A 164 6.41 -6.99 16.84
C PRO A 164 6.24 -5.68 17.62
N ALA A 165 7.34 -5.08 18.11
CA ALA A 165 7.28 -3.80 18.80
C ALA A 165 6.73 -2.70 17.87
N MET A 166 7.21 -2.66 16.63
CA MET A 166 6.69 -1.75 15.61
C MET A 166 5.26 -2.06 15.21
N ALA A 167 4.87 -3.34 15.15
CA ALA A 167 3.50 -3.74 14.88
C ALA A 167 2.55 -3.22 15.96
N LEU A 168 2.89 -3.36 17.24
CA LEU A 168 2.10 -2.80 18.35
C LEU A 168 1.98 -1.27 18.28
N ALA A 169 3.07 -0.58 17.96
CA ALA A 169 3.05 0.87 17.83
C ALA A 169 2.07 1.30 16.72
N ARG A 170 2.11 0.64 15.56
CA ARG A 170 1.26 0.93 14.40
C ARG A 170 -0.22 0.56 14.55
N VAL A 171 -0.57 -0.32 15.49
CA VAL A 171 -1.98 -0.69 15.72
C VAL A 171 -2.78 0.51 16.22
N ILE A 172 -2.18 1.35 17.07
CA ILE A 172 -2.80 2.56 17.63
C ILE A 172 -2.32 3.77 16.83
N LYS A 173 -3.24 4.40 16.09
CA LYS A 173 -2.92 5.55 15.25
C LYS A 173 -2.89 6.82 16.07
N ASP A 174 -1.90 7.67 15.81
CA ASP A 174 -1.91 9.03 16.32
C ASP A 174 -2.80 9.97 15.47
N ASP A 175 -2.96 11.22 15.90
CA ASP A 175 -3.82 12.19 15.21
C ASP A 175 -3.33 12.51 13.78
N HIS A 176 -2.02 12.47 13.53
CA HIS A 176 -1.46 12.69 12.21
C HIS A 176 -1.81 11.53 11.28
N GLU A 177 -1.60 10.29 11.73
CA GLU A 177 -1.96 9.08 10.98
C GLU A 177 -3.46 9.02 10.69
N ILE A 178 -4.30 9.31 11.69
CA ILE A 178 -5.76 9.39 11.53
C ILE A 178 -6.13 10.43 10.47
N SER A 179 -5.45 11.58 10.43
CA SER A 179 -5.72 12.62 9.41
C SER A 179 -5.43 12.12 7.99
N LEU A 180 -4.36 11.33 7.79
CA LEU A 180 -3.97 10.78 6.49
C LEU A 180 -4.94 9.68 6.05
N ILE A 181 -5.33 8.76 6.96
CA ILE A 181 -6.35 7.74 6.70
C ILE A 181 -7.70 8.38 6.37
N LYS A 182 -8.09 9.44 7.11
CA LYS A 182 -9.30 10.20 6.83
C LYS A 182 -9.23 10.85 5.44
N LYS A 183 -8.09 11.41 5.06
CA LYS A 183 -7.90 12.01 3.74
C LYS A 183 -8.05 10.98 2.62
N ALA A 184 -7.48 9.78 2.79
CA ALA A 184 -7.69 8.66 1.86
C ALA A 184 -9.18 8.29 1.78
N ASN A 185 -9.86 8.14 2.92
CA ASN A 185 -11.29 7.87 2.99
C ASN A 185 -12.17 8.93 2.29
N ASP A 186 -11.86 10.21 2.48
CA ASP A 186 -12.60 11.31 1.85
C ASP A 186 -12.49 11.24 0.32
N ILE A 187 -11.29 10.96 -0.21
CA ILE A 187 -11.05 10.82 -1.66
C ILE A 187 -11.75 9.56 -2.20
N SER A 188 -11.56 8.41 -1.55
CA SER A 188 -12.21 7.15 -1.96
C SER A 188 -13.73 7.26 -1.90
N SER A 189 -14.28 7.91 -0.86
CA SER A 189 -15.71 8.18 -0.76
C SER A 189 -16.22 9.10 -1.86
N GLN A 190 -15.40 10.06 -2.31
CA GLN A 190 -15.74 10.87 -3.49
C GLN A 190 -15.73 10.01 -4.76
N ALA A 191 -14.72 9.16 -4.97
CA ALA A 191 -14.64 8.28 -6.12
C ALA A 191 -15.84 7.31 -6.20
N HIS A 192 -16.25 6.71 -5.08
CA HIS A 192 -17.49 5.93 -4.98
C HIS A 192 -18.73 6.74 -5.40
N ARG A 193 -18.86 8.00 -4.97
CA ARG A 193 -19.98 8.88 -5.38
C ARG A 193 -19.99 9.13 -6.88
N GLU A 194 -18.83 9.39 -7.47
CA GLU A 194 -18.73 9.65 -8.92
C GLU A 194 -19.07 8.41 -9.74
N VAL A 195 -18.65 7.22 -9.28
CA VAL A 195 -19.07 5.94 -9.89
C VAL A 195 -20.59 5.78 -9.82
N LEU A 196 -21.19 5.97 -8.64
CA LEU A 196 -22.64 5.89 -8.47
C LEU A 196 -23.38 6.86 -9.40
N ALA A 197 -22.85 8.07 -9.57
CA ALA A 197 -23.42 9.10 -10.45
C ALA A 197 -23.35 8.73 -11.95
N ASN A 198 -22.45 7.83 -12.35
CA ASN A 198 -22.21 7.48 -13.76
C ASN A 198 -22.53 6.03 -14.11
N ILE A 199 -22.91 5.18 -13.15
CA ILE A 199 -23.06 3.72 -13.37
C ILE A 199 -24.00 3.36 -14.52
N THR A 200 -25.09 4.12 -14.73
CA THR A 200 -26.07 3.87 -15.80
C THR A 200 -25.55 4.22 -17.20
N ARG A 201 -24.38 4.88 -17.30
CA ARG A 201 -23.71 5.22 -18.56
C ARG A 201 -22.60 4.22 -18.92
N PHE A 202 -22.28 3.31 -18.00
CA PHE A 202 -21.24 2.30 -18.19
C PHE A 202 -21.86 1.01 -18.74
N ASN A 203 -21.02 0.23 -19.42
CA ASN A 203 -21.39 -1.02 -20.05
C ASN A 203 -20.51 -2.19 -19.57
N ASN A 204 -19.43 -1.92 -18.84
CA ASN A 204 -18.51 -2.93 -18.33
C ASN A 204 -17.80 -2.49 -17.04
N GLU A 205 -17.16 -3.45 -16.39
CA GLU A 205 -16.42 -3.30 -15.13
C GLU A 205 -15.21 -2.36 -15.27
N ALA A 206 -14.48 -2.42 -16.39
CA ALA A 206 -13.30 -1.60 -16.63
C ALA A 206 -13.60 -0.08 -16.63
N GLN A 207 -14.79 0.33 -17.08
CA GLN A 207 -15.22 1.73 -17.00
C GLN A 207 -15.43 2.21 -15.56
N VAL A 208 -15.88 1.31 -14.67
CA VAL A 208 -16.05 1.60 -13.24
C VAL A 208 -14.70 1.79 -12.57
N GLU A 209 -13.78 0.84 -12.78
CA GLU A 209 -12.40 0.94 -12.31
C GLU A 209 -11.74 2.22 -12.85
N GLY A 210 -11.84 2.48 -14.15
CA GLY A 210 -11.24 3.64 -14.80
C GLY A 210 -11.69 4.97 -14.21
N LEU A 211 -13.01 5.14 -13.95
CA LEU A 211 -13.50 6.36 -13.31
C LEU A 211 -13.05 6.47 -11.85
N PHE A 212 -13.05 5.37 -11.09
CA PHE A 212 -12.59 5.38 -9.70
C PHE A 212 -11.12 5.85 -9.63
N LEU A 213 -10.25 5.28 -10.48
CA LEU A 213 -8.85 5.66 -10.58
C LEU A 213 -8.67 7.12 -10.99
N ASP A 214 -9.43 7.60 -11.98
CA ASP A 214 -9.37 8.99 -12.45
C ASP A 214 -9.63 9.98 -11.30
N VAL A 215 -10.68 9.74 -10.50
CA VAL A 215 -11.02 10.62 -9.38
C VAL A 215 -9.91 10.63 -8.34
N CYS A 216 -9.40 9.46 -7.95
CA CYS A 216 -8.31 9.35 -6.97
C CYS A 216 -7.05 10.08 -7.44
N VAL A 217 -6.60 9.80 -8.66
CA VAL A 217 -5.39 10.40 -9.25
C VAL A 217 -5.55 11.91 -9.42
N SER A 218 -6.71 12.38 -9.90
CA SER A 218 -7.02 13.81 -10.04
C SER A 218 -7.05 14.55 -8.70
N LYS A 219 -7.33 13.85 -7.60
CA LYS A 219 -7.23 14.36 -6.22
C LYS A 219 -5.85 14.18 -5.60
N ARG A 220 -4.86 13.78 -6.39
CA ARG A 220 -3.44 13.53 -6.03
C ARG A 220 -3.20 12.28 -5.19
N ALA A 221 -4.22 11.44 -4.96
CA ALA A 221 -4.04 10.09 -4.43
C ALA A 221 -3.61 9.18 -5.60
N LYS A 222 -2.34 9.31 -5.98
CA LYS A 222 -1.80 8.69 -7.21
C LYS A 222 -1.90 7.16 -7.19
N GLN A 223 -1.76 6.56 -6.02
CA GLN A 223 -1.76 5.11 -5.85
C GLN A 223 -3.06 4.66 -5.19
N GLN A 224 -3.49 3.45 -5.53
CA GLN A 224 -4.52 2.77 -4.77
C GLN A 224 -3.90 2.02 -3.59
N ALA A 225 -4.70 1.74 -2.55
CA ALA A 225 -4.25 0.94 -1.43
C ALA A 225 -4.09 -0.54 -1.83
N TYR A 226 -4.93 -0.99 -2.75
CA TYR A 226 -4.99 -2.30 -3.40
C TYR A 226 -5.64 -2.14 -4.78
N ASP A 227 -5.54 -3.16 -5.64
CA ASP A 227 -6.17 -3.12 -6.96
C ASP A 227 -7.70 -3.12 -6.80
N PRO A 228 -8.43 -2.15 -7.41
CA PRO A 228 -9.88 -2.10 -7.31
C PRO A 228 -10.55 -3.40 -7.75
N ILE A 229 -11.58 -3.82 -7.03
CA ILE A 229 -12.41 -4.97 -7.35
C ILE A 229 -13.75 -4.44 -7.86
N ALA A 230 -13.96 -4.45 -9.18
CA ALA A 230 -15.20 -4.05 -9.82
C ALA A 230 -15.98 -5.28 -10.28
N ALA A 231 -16.64 -5.95 -9.33
CA ALA A 231 -17.26 -7.25 -9.57
C ALA A 231 -18.76 -7.14 -9.86
N SER A 232 -19.16 -7.26 -11.13
CA SER A 232 -20.55 -7.19 -11.55
C SER A 232 -21.25 -8.56 -11.49
N GLY A 233 -22.50 -8.59 -10.99
CA GLY A 233 -23.34 -9.80 -10.93
C GLY A 233 -22.61 -11.00 -10.32
N PRO A 234 -22.63 -12.18 -10.97
CA PRO A 234 -21.98 -13.39 -10.47
C PRO A 234 -20.48 -13.26 -10.14
N ASN A 235 -19.76 -12.29 -10.70
CA ASN A 235 -18.34 -12.05 -10.37
C ASN A 235 -18.16 -11.66 -8.91
N ALA A 236 -19.17 -11.01 -8.30
CA ALA A 236 -19.16 -10.68 -6.88
C ALA A 236 -19.13 -11.92 -5.97
N GLY A 237 -19.37 -13.13 -6.51
CA GLY A 237 -19.14 -14.39 -5.80
C GLY A 237 -17.65 -14.77 -5.62
N THR A 238 -16.73 -14.00 -6.22
CA THR A 238 -15.27 -14.11 -6.06
C THR A 238 -14.78 -12.92 -5.26
N LEU A 239 -14.19 -13.16 -4.08
CA LEU A 239 -13.93 -12.09 -3.10
C LEU A 239 -12.89 -11.05 -3.58
N HIS A 240 -11.76 -11.51 -4.10
CA HIS A 240 -10.70 -10.69 -4.69
C HIS A 240 -10.70 -10.85 -6.21
N TYR A 241 -11.79 -10.44 -6.84
CA TYR A 241 -11.92 -10.45 -8.29
C TYR A 241 -11.05 -9.34 -8.90
N ASP A 242 -10.16 -9.68 -9.83
CA ASP A 242 -9.11 -8.78 -10.35
C ASP A 242 -9.26 -8.47 -11.85
N ALA A 243 -10.00 -9.29 -12.60
CA ALA A 243 -10.02 -9.16 -14.06
C ALA A 243 -10.70 -7.87 -14.55
N ASN A 244 -11.75 -7.40 -13.86
CA ASN A 244 -12.48 -6.16 -14.14
C ASN A 244 -12.80 -5.93 -15.63
N ASP A 245 -13.07 -6.99 -16.39
CA ASP A 245 -13.10 -6.95 -17.85
C ASP A 245 -14.44 -7.42 -18.45
N GLN A 246 -15.46 -7.66 -17.61
CA GLN A 246 -16.74 -8.17 -18.09
C GLN A 246 -17.72 -7.06 -18.45
N ASP A 247 -18.44 -7.28 -19.55
CA ASP A 247 -19.63 -6.51 -19.89
C ASP A 247 -20.75 -6.77 -18.86
N PHE A 248 -21.52 -5.72 -18.59
CA PHE A 248 -22.66 -5.78 -17.68
C PHE A 248 -23.76 -6.71 -18.18
N GLY A 249 -24.12 -6.66 -19.47
CA GLY A 249 -25.16 -7.51 -20.02
C GLY A 249 -26.46 -7.52 -19.19
N ASP A 250 -26.85 -8.69 -18.70
CA ASP A 250 -28.02 -8.92 -17.84
C ASP A 250 -27.69 -8.97 -16.33
N ARG A 251 -26.47 -8.60 -15.94
CA ARG A 251 -26.02 -8.58 -14.55
C ARG A 251 -26.82 -7.55 -13.74
N GLN A 252 -27.02 -7.88 -12.47
CA GLN A 252 -27.93 -7.13 -11.61
C GLN A 252 -27.24 -6.01 -10.82
N LEU A 253 -26.13 -6.34 -10.16
CA LEU A 253 -25.43 -5.48 -9.21
C LEU A 253 -23.97 -5.26 -9.63
N MET A 254 -23.37 -4.21 -9.09
CA MET A 254 -21.93 -4.01 -8.97
C MET A 254 -21.56 -4.13 -7.51
N CYS A 255 -20.61 -4.99 -7.16
CA CYS A 255 -19.88 -4.92 -5.91
C CYS A 255 -18.54 -4.25 -6.19
N LEU A 256 -18.44 -2.95 -5.88
CA LEU A 256 -17.21 -2.18 -6.02
C LEU A 256 -16.51 -2.12 -4.66
N ASP A 257 -15.39 -2.79 -4.56
CA ASP A 257 -14.47 -2.70 -3.43
C ASP A 257 -13.21 -1.98 -3.90
N ALA A 258 -13.05 -0.74 -3.45
CA ALA A 258 -11.98 0.12 -3.92
C ALA A 258 -11.66 1.23 -2.91
N GLY A 259 -10.36 1.43 -2.67
CA GLY A 259 -9.83 2.44 -1.78
C GLY A 259 -8.46 2.95 -2.24
N CYS A 260 -8.28 4.27 -2.19
CA CYS A 260 -7.00 4.90 -2.46
C CYS A 260 -6.08 4.90 -1.23
N GLU A 261 -4.81 5.24 -1.44
CA GLU A 261 -3.93 5.65 -0.36
C GLU A 261 -3.56 7.13 -0.46
N TRP A 262 -3.37 7.75 0.71
CA TRP A 262 -2.83 9.11 0.82
C TRP A 262 -1.55 9.07 1.64
N GLN A 263 -0.43 9.42 1.01
CA GLN A 263 0.90 9.35 1.64
C GLN A 263 1.16 7.98 2.31
N LEU A 264 0.86 6.89 1.58
CA LEU A 264 0.98 5.50 2.01
C LEU A 264 -0.02 5.02 3.07
N TYR A 265 -0.90 5.89 3.60
CA TYR A 265 -2.00 5.47 4.46
C TYR A 265 -3.21 5.08 3.63
N ALA A 266 -3.70 3.87 3.85
CA ALA A 266 -4.78 3.24 3.11
C ALA A 266 -6.16 3.74 3.55
N SER A 267 -7.12 3.56 2.65
CA SER A 267 -8.55 3.48 2.96
C SER A 267 -9.12 2.23 2.29
N ASP A 268 -10.20 1.70 2.84
CA ASP A 268 -10.86 0.51 2.34
C ASP A 268 -12.38 0.67 2.39
N ILE A 269 -13.02 0.64 1.21
CA ILE A 269 -14.45 0.93 1.09
C ILE A 269 -15.06 0.04 0.01
N THR A 270 -15.99 -0.80 0.44
CA THR A 270 -16.88 -1.56 -0.45
C THR A 270 -18.29 -0.98 -0.49
N ARG A 271 -18.82 -0.78 -1.70
CA ARG A 271 -20.23 -0.52 -1.97
C ARG A 271 -20.78 -1.50 -2.99
N THR A 272 -21.91 -2.14 -2.64
CA THR A 272 -22.70 -2.90 -3.60
C THR A 272 -23.94 -2.08 -4.03
N PHE A 273 -24.17 -1.95 -5.33
CA PHE A 273 -25.28 -1.16 -5.87
C PHE A 273 -25.85 -1.75 -7.15
N PRO A 274 -27.12 -1.46 -7.48
CA PRO A 274 -27.68 -1.88 -8.76
C PRO A 274 -27.00 -1.16 -9.93
N LEU A 275 -26.87 -1.86 -11.05
CA LEU A 275 -26.44 -1.27 -12.34
C LEU A 275 -27.54 -0.38 -12.97
N SER A 276 -28.66 -0.22 -12.28
CA SER A 276 -29.82 0.61 -12.66
C SER A 276 -30.24 1.51 -11.50
N GLY A 277 -31.15 2.45 -11.72
CA GLY A 277 -31.68 3.33 -10.65
C GLY A 277 -32.58 2.65 -9.61
N HIS A 278 -32.84 1.35 -9.71
CA HIS A 278 -33.73 0.61 -8.83
C HIS A 278 -33.17 -0.79 -8.52
N TRP A 279 -33.71 -1.43 -7.47
CA TRP A 279 -33.40 -2.82 -7.20
C TRP A 279 -33.86 -3.71 -8.36
N PRO A 280 -32.96 -4.53 -8.96
CA PRO A 280 -33.29 -5.33 -10.13
C PRO A 280 -34.14 -6.56 -9.81
N SER A 281 -34.16 -6.99 -8.55
CA SER A 281 -34.92 -8.14 -8.05
C SER A 281 -35.18 -8.01 -6.55
N ASP A 282 -36.17 -8.73 -6.05
CA ASP A 282 -36.40 -8.87 -4.61
C ASP A 282 -35.22 -9.61 -3.96
N GLU A 283 -34.62 -10.59 -4.64
CA GLU A 283 -33.41 -11.29 -4.19
C GLU A 283 -32.25 -10.33 -3.92
N ALA A 284 -31.94 -9.42 -4.86
CA ALA A 284 -30.88 -8.42 -4.71
C ALA A 284 -31.17 -7.47 -3.53
N ARG A 285 -32.40 -6.96 -3.45
CA ARG A 285 -32.84 -6.06 -2.37
C ARG A 285 -32.74 -6.72 -0.99
N ASN A 286 -33.23 -7.96 -0.88
CA ASN A 286 -33.30 -8.69 0.38
C ASN A 286 -31.90 -9.00 0.94
N ILE A 287 -30.97 -9.45 0.09
CA ILE A 287 -29.59 -9.70 0.53
C ILE A 287 -28.88 -8.40 0.87
N TYR A 288 -29.09 -7.34 0.10
CA TYR A 288 -28.55 -6.04 0.43
C TYR A 288 -28.98 -5.55 1.81
N GLN A 289 -30.28 -5.61 2.10
CA GLN A 289 -30.83 -5.21 3.39
C GLN A 289 -30.31 -6.10 4.54
N LEU A 290 -30.12 -7.40 4.29
CA LEU A 290 -29.53 -8.30 5.28
C LEU A 290 -28.09 -7.92 5.60
N VAL A 291 -27.25 -7.69 4.59
CA VAL A 291 -25.84 -7.28 4.78
C VAL A 291 -25.74 -5.92 5.42
N GLN A 292 -26.58 -4.95 5.03
CA GLN A 292 -26.64 -3.64 5.68
C GLN A 292 -26.98 -3.77 7.17
N ARG A 293 -27.96 -4.62 7.53
CA ARG A 293 -28.30 -4.89 8.92
C ARG A 293 -27.16 -5.55 9.69
N MET A 294 -26.44 -6.51 9.07
CA MET A 294 -25.23 -7.11 9.67
C MET A 294 -24.20 -6.02 9.99
N GLN A 295 -23.93 -5.14 9.03
CA GLN A 295 -22.92 -4.09 9.16
C GLN A 295 -23.29 -3.08 10.25
N GLU A 296 -24.48 -2.49 10.17
CA GLU A 296 -24.95 -1.47 11.11
C GLU A 296 -25.00 -2.00 12.55
N THR A 297 -25.44 -3.25 12.73
CA THR A 297 -25.50 -3.88 14.05
C THR A 297 -24.11 -4.13 14.64
N CYS A 298 -23.11 -4.42 13.80
CA CYS A 298 -21.73 -4.60 14.23
C CYS A 298 -21.05 -3.25 14.52
N ILE A 299 -21.21 -2.27 13.63
CA ILE A 299 -20.68 -0.90 13.81
C ILE A 299 -21.21 -0.29 15.11
N GLN A 300 -22.51 -0.36 15.38
CA GLN A 300 -23.12 0.19 16.61
C GLN A 300 -22.58 -0.44 17.90
N ALA A 301 -22.00 -1.64 17.81
CA ALA A 301 -21.43 -2.33 18.96
C ALA A 301 -19.94 -2.00 19.18
N LEU A 302 -19.27 -1.30 18.25
CA LEU A 302 -17.86 -0.93 18.38
C LEU A 302 -17.65 0.10 19.48
N LYS A 303 -16.73 -0.17 20.39
CA LYS A 303 -16.25 0.76 21.43
C LYS A 303 -15.00 0.18 22.10
N PRO A 304 -14.25 0.98 22.87
CA PRO A 304 -13.15 0.46 23.68
C PRO A 304 -13.60 -0.70 24.57
N GLY A 305 -12.75 -1.73 24.69
CA GLY A 305 -13.04 -2.92 25.51
C GLY A 305 -13.89 -3.99 24.82
N VAL A 306 -14.34 -3.80 23.57
CA VAL A 306 -15.04 -4.85 22.82
C VAL A 306 -14.05 -5.80 22.16
N ARG A 307 -14.35 -7.09 22.19
CA ARG A 307 -13.63 -8.10 21.41
C ARG A 307 -14.16 -8.15 19.98
N TYR A 308 -13.34 -7.84 18.99
CA TYR A 308 -13.80 -7.78 17.60
C TYR A 308 -14.23 -9.16 17.06
N LEU A 309 -13.58 -10.26 17.47
CA LEU A 309 -14.00 -11.63 17.13
C LEU A 309 -15.44 -11.95 17.57
N ASP A 310 -15.93 -11.36 18.66
CA ASP A 310 -17.32 -11.55 19.12
C ASP A 310 -18.30 -10.84 18.18
N LEU A 311 -17.89 -9.75 17.54
CA LEU A 311 -18.70 -9.11 16.50
C LEU A 311 -18.75 -9.97 15.24
N HIS A 312 -17.66 -10.66 14.87
CA HIS A 312 -17.67 -11.63 13.77
C HIS A 312 -18.65 -12.78 14.05
N ILE A 313 -18.66 -13.34 15.27
CA ILE A 313 -19.68 -14.31 15.70
C ILE A 313 -21.09 -13.73 15.53
N LYS A 314 -21.33 -12.51 16.03
CA LYS A 314 -22.63 -11.84 15.96
C LYS A 314 -23.10 -11.63 14.52
N ALA A 315 -22.19 -11.25 13.61
CA ALA A 315 -22.48 -11.12 12.19
C ALA A 315 -22.95 -12.45 11.59
N HIS A 316 -22.30 -13.57 11.91
CA HIS A 316 -22.75 -14.90 11.48
C HIS A 316 -24.12 -15.28 12.05
N GLN A 317 -24.44 -14.92 13.29
CA GLN A 317 -25.77 -15.16 13.86
C GLN A 317 -26.86 -14.40 13.08
N ILE A 318 -26.62 -13.12 12.77
CA ILE A 318 -27.54 -12.29 11.97
C ILE A 318 -27.67 -12.85 10.53
N ALA A 319 -26.57 -13.30 9.94
CA ALA A 319 -26.56 -13.94 8.63
C ALA A 319 -27.43 -15.20 8.62
N ILE A 320 -27.26 -16.10 9.60
CA ILE A 320 -28.04 -17.34 9.70
C ILE A 320 -29.54 -17.03 9.81
N ASP A 321 -29.92 -16.08 10.66
CA ASP A 321 -31.31 -15.68 10.83
C ASP A 321 -31.92 -15.12 9.55
N GLY A 322 -31.20 -14.25 8.87
CA GLY A 322 -31.64 -13.70 7.59
C GLY A 322 -31.76 -14.76 6.50
N LEU A 323 -30.76 -15.64 6.39
CA LEU A 323 -30.75 -16.70 5.39
C LEU A 323 -31.84 -17.77 5.65
N LEU A 324 -32.18 -18.04 6.91
CA LEU A 324 -33.33 -18.86 7.29
C LEU A 324 -34.65 -18.17 6.89
N ALA A 325 -34.80 -16.87 7.19
CA ALA A 325 -36.00 -16.11 6.84
C ALA A 325 -36.23 -16.03 5.32
N LEU A 326 -35.15 -15.96 4.53
CA LEU A 326 -35.19 -15.98 3.06
C LEU A 326 -35.37 -17.39 2.48
N GLY A 327 -35.33 -18.43 3.32
CA GLY A 327 -35.42 -19.84 2.92
C GLY A 327 -34.20 -20.37 2.18
N ILE A 328 -33.08 -19.63 2.18
CA ILE A 328 -31.78 -20.05 1.62
C ILE A 328 -31.20 -21.16 2.49
N LEU A 329 -31.21 -20.94 3.81
CA LEU A 329 -30.98 -21.97 4.80
C LEU A 329 -32.31 -22.57 5.25
N HIS A 330 -32.34 -23.87 5.54
CA HIS A 330 -33.56 -24.56 5.97
C HIS A 330 -33.23 -25.83 6.78
N ASN A 331 -34.26 -26.55 7.24
CA ASN A 331 -34.13 -27.87 7.90
C ASN A 331 -33.20 -27.89 9.13
N GLY A 332 -33.11 -26.80 9.88
CA GLY A 332 -32.34 -26.71 11.10
C GLY A 332 -32.66 -25.46 11.90
N THR A 333 -32.33 -25.48 13.19
CA THR A 333 -32.34 -24.28 14.03
C THR A 333 -31.11 -23.42 13.76
N ARG A 334 -31.13 -22.16 14.24
CA ARG A 334 -29.97 -21.26 14.19
C ARG A 334 -28.74 -21.95 14.81
N GLU A 335 -28.91 -22.59 15.95
CA GLU A 335 -27.84 -23.21 16.72
C GLU A 335 -27.24 -24.42 16.00
N GLU A 336 -28.07 -25.24 15.36
CA GLU A 336 -27.62 -26.39 14.57
C GLU A 336 -26.81 -25.96 13.34
N ILE A 337 -27.30 -24.95 12.63
CA ILE A 337 -26.64 -24.38 11.44
C ILE A 337 -25.34 -23.69 11.82
N TYR A 338 -25.35 -22.91 12.91
CA TYR A 338 -24.16 -22.25 13.44
C TYR A 338 -23.11 -23.29 13.81
N LYS A 339 -23.48 -24.29 14.62
CA LYS A 339 -22.55 -25.36 15.04
C LYS A 339 -21.94 -26.10 13.85
N ALA A 340 -22.72 -26.32 12.79
CA ALA A 340 -22.26 -26.93 11.56
C ALA A 340 -21.31 -26.04 10.73
N GLY A 341 -21.23 -24.74 11.01
CA GLY A 341 -20.40 -23.79 10.25
C GLY A 341 -20.92 -23.49 8.85
N THR A 342 -22.18 -23.84 8.55
CA THR A 342 -22.76 -23.76 7.19
C THR A 342 -22.89 -22.32 6.70
N SER A 343 -22.95 -21.32 7.58
CA SER A 343 -22.97 -19.91 7.19
C SER A 343 -21.71 -19.48 6.42
N LYS A 344 -20.56 -20.17 6.60
CA LYS A 344 -19.35 -19.93 5.82
C LYS A 344 -19.49 -20.20 4.32
N ALA A 345 -20.52 -20.94 3.92
CA ALA A 345 -20.87 -21.11 2.50
C ALA A 345 -21.25 -19.79 1.82
N PHE A 346 -21.74 -18.83 2.61
CA PHE A 346 -22.24 -17.55 2.14
C PHE A 346 -21.44 -16.37 2.69
N PHE A 347 -20.84 -16.49 3.88
CA PHE A 347 -19.98 -15.47 4.48
C PHE A 347 -18.64 -16.11 4.89
N PRO A 348 -17.69 -16.28 3.95
CA PRO A 348 -16.47 -17.08 4.17
C PRO A 348 -15.30 -16.32 4.80
N HIS A 349 -15.29 -14.99 4.78
CA HIS A 349 -14.15 -14.16 5.24
C HIS A 349 -14.38 -13.55 6.62
N GLY A 350 -13.33 -12.95 7.20
CA GLY A 350 -13.44 -12.20 8.45
C GLY A 350 -14.39 -11.01 8.35
N LEU A 351 -14.93 -10.55 9.48
CA LEU A 351 -15.80 -9.36 9.53
C LEU A 351 -15.06 -8.05 9.16
N GLY A 352 -13.73 -8.04 9.29
CA GLY A 352 -12.89 -6.90 8.96
C GLY A 352 -11.47 -7.09 9.47
N HIS A 353 -10.63 -6.09 9.24
CA HIS A 353 -9.21 -6.06 9.58
C HIS A 353 -8.77 -4.66 10.02
N HIS A 354 -7.55 -4.53 10.54
CA HIS A 354 -6.96 -3.20 10.77
C HIS A 354 -6.62 -2.51 9.44
N VAL A 355 -6.67 -1.17 9.45
CA VAL A 355 -6.25 -0.30 8.32
C VAL A 355 -5.24 0.72 8.82
N GLY A 356 -4.22 1.02 8.01
CA GLY A 356 -3.17 1.99 8.34
C GLY A 356 -2.22 2.19 7.18
N LEU A 357 -0.92 1.95 7.38
CA LEU A 357 0.07 1.97 6.30
C LEU A 357 -0.08 0.80 5.30
N GLU A 358 -0.92 -0.17 5.63
CA GLU A 358 -1.40 -1.20 4.71
C GLU A 358 -2.92 -1.29 4.80
N VAL A 359 -3.56 -1.80 3.74
CA VAL A 359 -4.99 -2.11 3.74
C VAL A 359 -5.31 -3.19 4.77
N HIS A 360 -4.60 -4.32 4.71
CA HIS A 360 -4.54 -5.31 5.77
C HIS A 360 -3.37 -4.97 6.69
N ASP A 361 -3.61 -4.04 7.62
CA ASP A 361 -2.57 -3.55 8.52
C ASP A 361 -2.17 -4.61 9.57
N VAL A 362 -1.03 -4.34 10.20
CA VAL A 362 -0.46 -5.20 11.23
C VAL A 362 -1.40 -5.38 12.43
N GLY A 363 -1.31 -6.54 13.06
CA GLY A 363 -2.12 -6.93 14.21
C GLY A 363 -1.31 -7.26 15.45
N GLN A 364 -2.01 -7.46 16.57
CA GLN A 364 -1.39 -7.76 17.87
C GLN A 364 -0.85 -9.19 17.99
N GLY A 365 -1.26 -10.11 17.09
CA GLY A 365 -0.89 -11.52 17.12
C GLY A 365 0.62 -11.80 17.01
N SER A 366 1.40 -10.87 16.47
CA SER A 366 2.87 -11.00 16.36
C SER A 366 3.60 -10.96 17.71
N LEU A 367 2.94 -10.63 18.82
CA LEU A 367 3.59 -10.52 20.12
C LEU A 367 3.85 -11.87 20.81
N MET A 368 3.02 -12.88 20.53
CA MET A 368 3.14 -14.18 21.21
C MET A 368 4.40 -14.97 20.81
N SER A 369 5.04 -14.64 19.69
CA SER A 369 6.29 -15.29 19.27
C SER A 369 7.54 -14.70 19.92
N VAL A 370 7.48 -13.53 20.55
CA VAL A 370 8.68 -12.73 20.83
C VAL A 370 9.02 -12.62 22.31
N THR A 371 8.03 -12.66 23.19
CA THR A 371 8.31 -12.70 24.62
C THR A 371 8.21 -14.14 25.12
N LYS A 372 9.37 -14.78 25.34
CA LYS A 372 9.48 -15.95 26.25
C LYS A 372 8.87 -15.60 27.61
N GLY A 373 7.56 -15.82 27.77
CA GLY A 373 6.91 -16.02 29.06
C GLY A 373 6.06 -14.90 29.65
N ASN A 374 6.00 -13.68 29.09
CA ASN A 374 5.10 -12.64 29.60
C ASN A 374 4.33 -11.95 28.47
N PRO A 375 3.10 -12.38 28.13
CA PRO A 375 2.24 -11.59 27.27
C PRO A 375 2.02 -10.23 27.94
N LYS A 376 2.52 -9.14 27.34
CA LYS A 376 2.24 -7.76 27.77
C LYS A 376 0.80 -7.33 27.47
N TYR A 377 -0.02 -8.24 26.95
CA TYR A 377 -1.33 -7.93 26.43
C TYR A 377 -2.36 -8.96 26.86
N GLU A 378 -3.47 -8.49 27.44
CA GLU A 378 -4.54 -9.33 27.94
C GLU A 378 -5.47 -9.72 26.80
N MET A 379 -5.72 -11.02 26.64
CA MET A 379 -6.73 -11.49 25.70
C MET A 379 -8.10 -10.93 26.08
N ALA A 380 -8.83 -10.45 25.09
CA ALA A 380 -10.15 -9.92 25.35
C ALA A 380 -11.11 -11.01 25.89
N PRO A 381 -11.75 -10.83 27.06
CA PRO A 381 -12.90 -11.62 27.45
C PRO A 381 -13.95 -11.68 26.34
N SER A 382 -14.43 -12.90 26.13
CA SER A 382 -15.51 -13.24 25.23
C SER A 382 -16.85 -13.10 25.95
N VAL A 383 -17.84 -12.48 25.31
CA VAL A 383 -19.25 -12.56 25.78
C VAL A 383 -19.90 -13.89 25.42
N PHE A 384 -19.29 -14.66 24.52
CA PHE A 384 -19.72 -16.00 24.14
C PHE A 384 -18.98 -17.08 24.94
N PRO A 385 -19.57 -18.28 25.06
CA PRO A 385 -18.90 -19.43 25.68
C PRO A 385 -17.54 -19.71 25.04
N LYS A 386 -16.69 -20.41 25.79
CA LYS A 386 -15.39 -20.86 25.30
C LYS A 386 -15.56 -21.64 23.99
N ASP A 387 -14.65 -21.42 23.05
CA ASP A 387 -14.58 -22.11 21.74
C ASP A 387 -15.80 -21.88 20.81
N PHE A 388 -16.70 -20.95 21.15
CA PHE A 388 -17.89 -20.66 20.33
C PHE A 388 -17.55 -20.13 18.94
N HIS A 389 -16.39 -19.49 18.76
CA HIS A 389 -15.89 -18.99 17.47
C HIS A 389 -15.51 -20.11 16.49
N LEU A 390 -15.18 -21.33 16.95
CA LEU A 390 -14.61 -22.39 16.12
C LEU A 390 -15.46 -22.79 14.91
N SER A 391 -16.78 -22.60 14.99
CA SER A 391 -17.68 -22.93 13.88
C SER A 391 -17.58 -21.95 12.71
N VAL A 392 -17.14 -20.72 12.94
CA VAL A 392 -17.15 -19.63 11.95
C VAL A 392 -15.77 -19.00 11.71
N PHE A 393 -14.85 -19.14 12.67
CA PHE A 393 -13.47 -18.67 12.54
C PHE A 393 -12.65 -19.57 11.60
N ASP A 394 -11.81 -18.93 10.80
CA ASP A 394 -10.83 -19.57 9.93
C ASP A 394 -9.52 -18.77 10.01
N PRO A 395 -8.41 -19.35 10.49
CA PRO A 395 -7.15 -18.61 10.69
C PRO A 395 -6.47 -18.15 9.39
N GLU A 396 -6.84 -18.72 8.23
CA GLU A 396 -6.29 -18.28 6.94
C GLU A 396 -7.08 -17.11 6.35
N LEU A 397 -8.39 -17.06 6.63
CA LEU A 397 -9.32 -16.08 6.07
C LEU A 397 -9.69 -14.94 7.03
N CYS A 398 -9.48 -15.13 8.33
CA CYS A 398 -9.71 -14.12 9.35
C CYS A 398 -8.37 -13.47 9.75
N ARG A 399 -8.29 -12.16 9.58
CA ARG A 399 -7.11 -11.35 9.95
C ARG A 399 -7.41 -10.55 11.21
N SER A 400 -6.36 -10.09 11.89
CA SER A 400 -6.52 -9.17 13.03
C SER A 400 -7.36 -7.95 12.62
N PRO A 401 -8.38 -7.56 13.39
CA PRO A 401 -8.67 -7.98 14.77
C PRO A 401 -9.66 -9.16 14.90
N VAL A 402 -10.07 -9.81 13.81
CA VAL A 402 -10.78 -11.10 13.83
C VAL A 402 -9.77 -12.23 14.05
N ASP A 403 -9.10 -12.23 15.20
CA ASP A 403 -8.15 -13.27 15.56
C ASP A 403 -8.30 -13.63 17.05
N VAL A 404 -8.06 -14.89 17.39
CA VAL A 404 -8.22 -15.39 18.76
C VAL A 404 -7.24 -14.76 19.74
N LEU A 405 -6.08 -14.30 19.27
CA LEU A 405 -5.02 -13.63 20.02
C LEU A 405 -5.15 -12.10 19.97
N SER A 406 -6.08 -11.56 19.18
CA SER A 406 -6.41 -10.14 19.24
C SER A 406 -7.07 -9.83 20.57
N GLY A 407 -6.72 -8.69 21.15
CA GLY A 407 -7.35 -8.24 22.38
C GLY A 407 -8.47 -7.28 22.09
N HIS A 408 -8.68 -6.37 23.03
CA HIS A 408 -9.78 -5.45 22.96
C HIS A 408 -9.52 -4.36 21.94
N LEU A 409 -10.61 -3.82 21.40
CA LEU A 409 -10.56 -2.56 20.71
C LEU A 409 -10.11 -1.46 21.68
N GLU A 410 -9.18 -0.64 21.23
CA GLU A 410 -8.62 0.48 21.98
C GLU A 410 -8.80 1.78 21.17
N PRO A 411 -8.93 2.95 21.84
CA PRO A 411 -8.93 4.23 21.15
C PRO A 411 -7.70 4.39 20.24
N GLY A 412 -7.91 4.92 19.04
CA GLY A 412 -6.86 5.07 18.03
C GLY A 412 -6.73 3.88 17.07
N MET A 413 -7.34 2.73 17.35
CA MET A 413 -7.43 1.65 16.35
C MET A 413 -8.35 2.08 15.20
N VAL A 414 -7.94 1.79 13.96
CA VAL A 414 -8.79 1.88 12.77
C VAL A 414 -9.00 0.46 12.22
N VAL A 415 -10.26 0.11 11.97
CA VAL A 415 -10.69 -1.22 11.53
C VAL A 415 -11.76 -1.12 10.45
N THR A 416 -11.78 -2.03 9.48
CA THR A 416 -12.93 -2.18 8.57
C THR A 416 -14.10 -2.86 9.29
N VAL A 417 -15.32 -2.67 8.79
CA VAL A 417 -16.48 -3.54 9.08
C VAL A 417 -17.17 -3.86 7.77
N GLU A 418 -16.94 -5.06 7.27
CA GLU A 418 -17.18 -5.48 5.89
C GLU A 418 -17.97 -6.79 5.76
N PRO A 419 -19.09 -6.99 6.47
CA PRO A 419 -19.87 -8.22 6.27
C PRO A 419 -20.29 -8.38 4.81
N GLY A 420 -20.34 -9.63 4.36
CA GLY A 420 -20.82 -9.95 3.02
C GLY A 420 -21.53 -11.29 2.92
N ILE A 421 -22.44 -11.39 1.96
CA ILE A 421 -23.12 -12.64 1.59
C ILE A 421 -22.91 -12.88 0.10
N TYR A 422 -22.34 -14.02 -0.23
CA TYR A 422 -21.92 -14.41 -1.57
C TYR A 422 -22.55 -15.73 -2.00
N PHE A 423 -22.80 -15.86 -3.30
CA PHE A 423 -23.38 -17.02 -3.95
C PHE A 423 -22.37 -17.62 -4.92
N SER A 424 -21.22 -18.05 -4.40
CA SER A 424 -20.16 -18.68 -5.18
C SER A 424 -20.58 -20.07 -5.63
N THR A 425 -20.83 -20.23 -6.94
CA THR A 425 -21.15 -21.52 -7.55
C THR A 425 -20.05 -22.55 -7.33
N TYR A 426 -18.79 -22.12 -7.41
CA TYR A 426 -17.64 -22.98 -7.17
C TYR A 426 -17.60 -23.45 -5.71
N ALA A 427 -17.69 -22.53 -4.74
CA ALA A 427 -17.61 -22.91 -3.34
C ALA A 427 -18.75 -23.87 -2.94
N LEU A 428 -19.97 -23.56 -3.36
CA LEU A 428 -21.15 -24.40 -3.10
C LEU A 428 -20.97 -25.80 -3.68
N ASN A 429 -20.59 -25.93 -4.95
CA ASN A 429 -20.50 -27.23 -5.62
C ASN A 429 -19.30 -28.06 -5.17
N MET A 430 -18.18 -27.43 -4.78
CA MET A 430 -16.95 -28.14 -4.45
C MET A 430 -16.84 -28.50 -2.96
N PHE A 431 -17.34 -27.65 -2.06
CA PHE A 431 -17.07 -27.79 -0.63
C PHE A 431 -18.33 -28.04 0.22
N TYR A 432 -19.45 -27.40 -0.12
CA TYR A 432 -20.63 -27.40 0.76
C TYR A 432 -21.71 -28.41 0.36
N LEU A 433 -22.14 -28.44 -0.90
CA LEU A 433 -23.20 -29.35 -1.36
C LEU A 433 -22.81 -30.83 -1.37
N PRO A 434 -21.54 -31.23 -1.62
CA PRO A 434 -21.11 -32.61 -1.45
C PRO A 434 -21.08 -33.07 0.02
N SER A 435 -20.98 -32.15 0.98
CA SER A 435 -20.88 -32.47 2.40
C SER A 435 -22.27 -32.69 3.02
N PRO A 436 -22.58 -33.87 3.59
CA PRO A 436 -23.86 -34.12 4.25
C PRO A 436 -24.08 -33.28 5.52
N ILE A 437 -23.00 -32.68 6.05
CA ILE A 437 -23.07 -31.75 7.18
C ILE A 437 -23.78 -30.46 6.77
N HIS A 438 -23.45 -29.93 5.58
CA HIS A 438 -23.94 -28.64 5.10
C HIS A 438 -25.14 -28.77 4.17
N SER A 439 -25.13 -29.75 3.26
CA SER A 439 -26.11 -29.86 2.16
C SER A 439 -27.55 -29.99 2.65
N LYS A 440 -27.78 -30.66 3.79
CA LYS A 440 -29.10 -30.79 4.42
C LYS A 440 -29.71 -29.45 4.85
N PHE A 441 -28.87 -28.43 5.05
CA PHE A 441 -29.29 -27.09 5.49
C PHE A 441 -29.37 -26.08 4.34
N ILE A 442 -28.92 -26.42 3.13
CA ILE A 442 -28.85 -25.49 1.99
C ILE A 442 -29.95 -25.79 0.98
N ASN A 443 -30.87 -24.84 0.79
CA ASN A 443 -31.97 -25.00 -0.15
C ASN A 443 -31.53 -24.61 -1.57
N THR A 444 -31.04 -25.59 -2.32
CA THR A 444 -30.51 -25.36 -3.68
C THR A 444 -31.51 -24.71 -4.64
N LYS A 445 -32.81 -24.99 -4.49
CA LYS A 445 -33.86 -24.36 -5.30
C LYS A 445 -33.98 -22.86 -5.02
N VAL A 446 -33.87 -22.47 -3.75
CA VAL A 446 -33.90 -21.06 -3.37
C VAL A 446 -32.59 -20.37 -3.74
N VAL A 447 -31.44 -20.99 -3.44
CA VAL A 447 -30.11 -20.49 -3.81
C VAL A 447 -30.00 -20.19 -5.30
N ALA A 448 -30.57 -21.03 -6.17
CA ALA A 448 -30.56 -20.82 -7.62
C ALA A 448 -31.10 -19.44 -8.05
N ARG A 449 -32.05 -18.86 -7.30
CA ARG A 449 -32.60 -17.52 -7.57
C ARG A 449 -31.64 -16.39 -7.21
N TYR A 450 -30.72 -16.62 -6.28
CA TYR A 450 -29.74 -15.64 -5.81
C TYR A 450 -28.40 -15.72 -6.56
N LEU A 451 -28.14 -16.78 -7.34
CA LEU A 451 -26.91 -16.88 -8.14
C LEU A 451 -26.65 -15.67 -9.05
N PRO A 452 -27.64 -15.05 -9.72
CA PRO A 452 -27.43 -13.85 -10.54
C PRO A 452 -27.04 -12.59 -9.73
N VAL A 453 -27.35 -12.56 -8.43
CA VAL A 453 -26.91 -11.47 -7.52
C VAL A 453 -25.39 -11.54 -7.36
N GLY A 454 -24.82 -12.75 -7.33
CA GLY A 454 -23.40 -13.01 -7.13
C GLY A 454 -22.96 -12.80 -5.69
N GLY A 455 -23.09 -11.57 -5.18
CA GLY A 455 -22.77 -11.26 -3.80
C GLY A 455 -23.03 -9.81 -3.43
N VAL A 456 -23.10 -9.54 -2.13
CA VAL A 456 -23.18 -8.21 -1.57
C VAL A 456 -22.17 -8.09 -0.44
N ARG A 457 -21.31 -7.07 -0.49
CA ARG A 457 -20.48 -6.60 0.62
C ARG A 457 -20.71 -5.10 0.84
N ILE A 458 -20.69 -4.68 2.10
CA ILE A 458 -20.77 -3.28 2.49
C ILE A 458 -19.74 -3.05 3.58
N GLU A 459 -18.84 -2.11 3.34
CA GLU A 459 -17.64 -1.91 4.17
C GLU A 459 -17.38 -0.45 4.48
N ASP A 460 -16.98 -0.19 5.72
CA ASP A 460 -16.58 1.13 6.19
C ASP A 460 -15.35 1.04 7.08
N ASP A 461 -14.47 2.04 6.96
CA ASP A 461 -13.35 2.28 7.85
C ASP A 461 -13.81 2.99 9.13
N ILE A 462 -13.60 2.34 10.27
CA ILE A 462 -14.07 2.80 11.58
C ILE A 462 -12.89 3.09 12.51
N LEU A 463 -12.82 4.34 12.97
CA LEU A 463 -11.92 4.76 14.06
C LEU A 463 -12.58 4.47 15.41
N ILE A 464 -11.89 3.73 16.27
CA ILE A 464 -12.28 3.57 17.68
C ILE A 464 -11.87 4.82 18.45
N THR A 465 -12.81 5.40 19.18
CA THR A 465 -12.60 6.61 20.01
C THR A 465 -12.75 6.27 21.48
N SER A 466 -12.33 7.16 22.37
CA SER A 466 -12.49 6.97 23.82
C SER A 466 -13.94 6.75 24.30
N LYS A 467 -14.94 7.16 23.50
CA LYS A 467 -16.36 7.07 23.85
C LYS A 467 -17.16 6.10 22.97
N GLY A 468 -16.54 5.44 22.00
CA GLY A 468 -17.25 4.62 21.01
C GLY A 468 -16.47 4.53 19.72
N TYR A 469 -17.06 4.97 18.62
CA TYR A 469 -16.46 4.90 17.29
C TYR A 469 -16.81 6.14 16.44
N LYS A 470 -16.06 6.32 15.35
CA LYS A 470 -16.31 7.30 14.31
C LYS A 470 -16.13 6.61 12.96
N ASN A 471 -17.15 6.67 12.12
CA ASN A 471 -17.04 6.20 10.74
C ASN A 471 -16.27 7.23 9.91
N LEU A 472 -15.16 6.82 9.29
CA LEU A 472 -14.33 7.65 8.43
C LEU A 472 -14.85 7.64 6.98
N SER A 473 -15.49 6.55 6.58
CA SER A 473 -16.07 6.39 5.25
C SER A 473 -17.37 7.18 5.13
N THR A 474 -17.45 8.02 4.10
CA THR A 474 -18.66 8.81 3.80
C THR A 474 -19.36 8.38 2.51
N ALA A 475 -18.84 7.34 1.84
CA ALA A 475 -19.42 6.79 0.63
C ALA A 475 -20.91 6.44 0.84
N PRO A 476 -21.82 6.87 -0.04
CA PRO A 476 -23.25 6.60 0.10
C PRO A 476 -23.56 5.11 0.10
N LYS A 477 -24.53 4.69 0.91
CA LYS A 477 -25.15 3.36 0.93
C LYS A 477 -26.65 3.50 1.17
N GLY A 478 -27.41 2.42 1.00
CA GLY A 478 -28.87 2.42 1.18
C GLY A 478 -29.57 3.35 0.20
N GLU A 479 -30.54 4.13 0.69
CA GLU A 479 -31.33 5.01 -0.18
C GLU A 479 -30.51 6.17 -0.76
N ALA A 480 -29.57 6.76 -0.01
CA ALA A 480 -28.73 7.85 -0.51
C ALA A 480 -27.92 7.45 -1.76
N MET A 481 -27.48 6.19 -1.82
CA MET A 481 -26.82 5.62 -2.98
C MET A 481 -27.78 5.50 -4.18
N LEU A 482 -29.02 5.04 -3.97
CA LEU A 482 -30.03 4.96 -5.02
C LEU A 482 -30.46 6.34 -5.52
N GLU A 483 -30.60 7.32 -4.62
CA GLU A 483 -30.90 8.71 -4.97
C GLU A 483 -29.85 9.29 -5.91
N ILE A 484 -28.57 9.04 -5.65
CA ILE A 484 -27.48 9.49 -6.55
C ILE A 484 -27.62 8.85 -7.92
N ILE A 485 -27.80 7.52 -8.00
CA ILE A 485 -27.97 6.81 -9.28
C ILE A 485 -29.20 7.34 -10.05
N ARG A 486 -30.31 7.61 -9.35
CA ARG A 486 -31.54 8.13 -9.97
C ARG A 486 -31.40 9.59 -10.40
N SER A 487 -30.73 10.44 -9.61
CA SER A 487 -30.64 11.87 -9.85
C SER A 487 -29.98 12.22 -11.19
N GLN A 488 -29.04 11.40 -11.65
CA GLN A 488 -28.34 11.60 -12.93
C GLN A 488 -29.06 10.96 -14.13
N ASN A 489 -30.11 10.15 -13.91
CA ASN A 489 -31.06 9.75 -14.96
C ASN A 489 -32.00 10.90 -15.35
N ALA A 490 -32.15 11.91 -14.48
CA ALA A 490 -32.73 13.19 -14.85
C ALA A 490 -31.59 14.07 -15.36
N GLN A 491 -31.57 14.43 -16.65
CA GLN A 491 -30.63 15.40 -17.17
C GLN A 491 -30.75 16.71 -16.38
N TRP A 492 -29.79 17.00 -15.48
CA TRP A 492 -29.61 18.31 -14.87
C TRP A 492 -28.17 18.78 -15.12
N PRO A 493 -27.94 20.02 -15.56
CA PRO A 493 -26.61 20.52 -15.86
C PRO A 493 -25.76 20.59 -14.59
N LEU A 494 -24.48 20.24 -14.73
CA LEU A 494 -23.41 20.35 -13.75
C LEU A 494 -23.60 21.52 -12.78
N ILE A 495 -23.91 21.23 -11.51
CA ILE A 495 -23.79 22.18 -10.42
C ILE A 495 -22.35 22.09 -9.92
N SER A 496 -21.53 23.04 -10.34
CA SER A 496 -20.32 23.43 -9.63
C SER A 496 -20.75 24.24 -8.42
N ASP A 497 -20.77 23.63 -7.23
CA ASP A 497 -20.33 24.24 -5.96
C ASP A 497 -20.73 23.35 -4.76
N LEU A 498 -19.73 22.99 -3.97
CA LEU A 498 -19.78 22.03 -2.86
C LEU A 498 -20.29 22.64 -1.54
N ALA A 499 -21.08 23.71 -1.59
CA ALA A 499 -21.43 24.51 -0.41
C ALA A 499 -22.83 24.22 0.18
N ASP A 500 -23.73 23.51 -0.51
CA ASP A 500 -25.15 23.44 -0.13
C ASP A 500 -25.65 22.11 0.47
N LEU A 501 -24.74 21.23 0.89
CA LEU A 501 -25.11 20.06 1.70
C LEU A 501 -24.46 20.15 3.08
N GLY A 502 -24.96 21.09 3.88
CA GLY A 502 -24.69 21.15 5.31
C GLY A 502 -25.34 19.99 6.08
N PRO A 503 -24.85 19.67 7.30
CA PRO A 503 -25.37 18.55 8.09
C PRO A 503 -26.77 18.89 8.64
N ILE A 504 -27.76 18.07 8.29
CA ILE A 504 -29.07 18.12 8.96
C ILE A 504 -28.90 17.52 10.36
N MET A 505 -28.82 18.41 11.36
CA MET A 505 -28.99 18.06 12.77
C MET A 505 -30.42 17.53 12.98
N ARG A 506 -30.56 16.36 13.61
CA ARG A 506 -31.85 15.85 14.10
C ARG A 506 -32.08 16.35 15.52
N GLU A 507 -33.06 17.21 15.71
CA GLU A 507 -33.70 17.45 17.01
C GLU A 507 -34.94 16.54 17.15
N THR A 508 -34.86 15.67 18.16
CA THR A 508 -35.89 15.18 19.10
C THR A 508 -37.34 14.87 18.64
N ASP A 509 -37.71 13.62 18.88
CA ASP A 509 -39.00 13.04 19.31
C ASP A 509 -40.29 13.85 19.14
N VAL A 510 -41.16 13.38 18.23
CA VAL A 510 -42.63 13.42 18.41
C VAL A 510 -43.25 12.17 17.79
N GLU A 511 -43.96 11.40 18.62
CA GLU A 511 -44.84 10.29 18.25
C GLU A 511 -45.86 10.72 17.18
N LYS A 512 -46.09 9.89 16.16
CA LYS A 512 -47.34 9.92 15.39
C LYS A 512 -47.64 8.58 14.72
N GLU A 513 -48.93 8.25 14.82
CA GLU A 513 -49.59 6.97 14.62
C GLU A 513 -49.58 6.47 13.17
N GLU A 514 -49.68 5.15 13.02
CA GLU A 514 -49.86 4.43 11.76
C GLU A 514 -51.22 4.77 11.10
N GLU A 515 -51.20 5.11 9.81
CA GLU A 515 -52.38 5.06 8.95
C GLU A 515 -52.24 4.00 7.83
N PRO A 516 -53.32 3.28 7.47
CA PRO A 516 -53.25 2.09 6.64
C PRO A 516 -53.22 2.39 5.13
N LEU A 517 -52.43 1.59 4.41
CA LEU A 517 -52.25 1.64 2.96
C LEU A 517 -53.58 1.50 2.19
N LEU A 518 -53.95 2.54 1.44
CA LEU A 518 -55.06 2.55 0.49
C LEU A 518 -54.72 1.73 -0.75
N ARG A 519 -55.62 0.80 -1.13
CA ARG A 519 -55.61 0.12 -2.44
C ARG A 519 -56.10 1.07 -3.54
N ALA A 520 -55.45 1.03 -4.70
CA ALA A 520 -55.97 1.62 -5.94
C ALA A 520 -56.96 0.65 -6.65
N PRO A 521 -58.12 1.14 -7.15
CA PRO A 521 -59.14 0.34 -7.85
C PRO A 521 -59.10 0.45 -9.40
N GLY A 522 -59.47 -0.62 -10.13
CA GLY A 522 -59.90 -0.57 -11.56
C GLY A 522 -59.38 -1.67 -12.51
N PHE A 523 -60.26 -2.59 -12.93
CA PHE A 523 -60.10 -3.79 -13.80
C PHE A 523 -59.94 -3.49 -15.34
N PRO A 524 -59.74 -4.46 -16.29
CA PRO A 524 -60.04 -5.91 -16.23
C PRO A 524 -59.07 -6.95 -16.85
N LYS A 525 -59.40 -8.22 -16.55
CA LYS A 525 -58.88 -9.47 -17.12
C LYS A 525 -59.26 -9.66 -18.59
N HIS A 526 -58.35 -10.33 -19.33
CA HIS A 526 -58.47 -10.94 -20.66
C HIS A 526 -58.55 -10.02 -21.88
N THR A 527 -57.47 -10.01 -22.68
CA THR A 527 -57.54 -10.16 -24.15
C THR A 527 -56.21 -10.65 -24.74
N GLN A 528 -56.32 -11.34 -25.87
CA GLN A 528 -55.35 -12.21 -26.55
C GLN A 528 -54.17 -11.49 -27.24
N GLU A 529 -53.10 -12.25 -27.45
CA GLU A 529 -51.90 -11.93 -28.26
C GLU A 529 -52.21 -11.50 -29.72
N PRO A 530 -51.23 -10.88 -30.39
CA PRO A 530 -50.79 -11.49 -31.64
C PRO A 530 -49.27 -11.74 -31.72
N ILE A 531 -49.02 -12.88 -32.37
CA ILE A 531 -47.77 -13.49 -32.83
C ILE A 531 -46.87 -12.53 -33.60
N ILE A 532 -45.59 -12.44 -33.21
CA ILE A 532 -44.49 -12.05 -34.11
C ILE A 532 -43.38 -13.11 -34.00
N GLN A 533 -43.17 -13.83 -35.11
CA GLN A 533 -42.08 -14.77 -35.32
C GLN A 533 -40.75 -14.02 -35.52
N ILE A 534 -39.72 -14.38 -34.75
CA ILE A 534 -38.32 -14.07 -35.11
C ILE A 534 -37.53 -15.38 -35.10
N LYS A 535 -36.96 -15.72 -36.27
CA LYS A 535 -36.09 -16.89 -36.48
C LYS A 535 -34.70 -16.65 -35.87
N PRO A 536 -34.06 -17.69 -35.31
CA PRO A 536 -32.69 -17.60 -34.79
C PRO A 536 -31.65 -17.60 -35.94
N ILE A 537 -30.67 -16.70 -35.87
CA ILE A 537 -29.50 -16.69 -36.74
C ILE A 537 -28.46 -17.68 -36.17
N VAL A 538 -28.01 -18.59 -37.02
CA VAL A 538 -27.09 -19.69 -36.74
C VAL A 538 -25.64 -19.19 -36.73
N ARG A 539 -24.88 -19.67 -35.73
CA ARG A 539 -23.42 -19.51 -35.54
C ARG A 539 -22.61 -20.19 -36.64
N SER A 540 -21.55 -19.54 -37.13
CA SER A 540 -20.44 -20.17 -37.83
C SER A 540 -19.41 -20.67 -36.80
N ALA A 541 -19.13 -21.97 -36.83
CA ALA A 541 -18.15 -22.64 -35.99
C ALA A 541 -16.79 -22.70 -36.69
N THR A 542 -15.71 -22.38 -35.97
CA THR A 542 -14.34 -22.76 -36.31
C THR A 542 -13.89 -23.92 -35.41
N ALA A 543 -13.21 -24.89 -36.02
CA ALA A 543 -12.93 -26.22 -35.51
C ALA A 543 -11.87 -26.25 -34.38
N PRO A 544 -11.90 -27.28 -33.50
CA PRO A 544 -10.97 -27.41 -32.38
C PRO A 544 -9.66 -28.10 -32.78
N VAL A 545 -8.53 -27.60 -32.26
CA VAL A 545 -7.23 -28.26 -32.32
C VAL A 545 -7.06 -29.17 -31.10
N LYS A 546 -6.83 -30.46 -31.35
CA LYS A 546 -6.55 -31.50 -30.34
C LYS A 546 -5.16 -31.29 -29.72
N ARG A 547 -5.09 -31.30 -28.38
CA ARG A 547 -3.85 -31.52 -27.60
C ARG A 547 -3.61 -33.02 -27.43
N VAL A 548 -2.38 -33.47 -27.65
CA VAL A 548 -1.88 -34.79 -27.25
C VAL A 548 -0.60 -34.59 -26.42
N HIS A 549 -0.54 -35.26 -25.26
CA HIS A 549 0.63 -35.37 -24.39
C HIS A 549 1.59 -36.47 -24.86
N GLY A 550 2.91 -36.28 -24.70
CA GLY A 550 3.83 -37.40 -24.40
C GLY A 550 5.24 -37.40 -25.01
N ARG A 551 6.25 -37.19 -24.12
CA ARG A 551 7.60 -37.80 -24.01
C ARG A 551 8.76 -37.52 -25.01
N LYS A 552 9.81 -36.92 -24.40
CA LYS A 552 11.26 -37.28 -24.33
C LYS A 552 12.15 -37.48 -25.59
N SER A 553 13.26 -36.71 -25.54
CA SER A 553 14.68 -37.00 -25.85
C SER A 553 15.25 -36.98 -27.28
N ALA A 554 16.48 -36.42 -27.35
CA ALA A 554 17.60 -36.66 -28.27
C ALA A 554 17.86 -35.61 -29.39
N ASP A 555 18.83 -34.75 -29.09
CA ASP A 555 20.09 -34.45 -29.79
C ASP A 555 20.22 -34.52 -31.33
N SER A 556 20.86 -33.46 -31.84
CA SER A 556 21.74 -33.32 -33.03
C SER A 556 21.28 -33.77 -34.42
N GLY A 557 21.45 -32.86 -35.40
CA GLY A 557 21.90 -33.23 -36.74
C GLY A 557 21.08 -32.69 -37.92
N ASP A 558 21.71 -31.76 -38.65
CA ASP A 558 21.62 -31.55 -40.10
C ASP A 558 20.31 -31.06 -40.74
N LEU A 559 20.32 -29.78 -41.12
CA LEU A 559 19.47 -29.24 -42.18
C LEU A 559 20.34 -28.68 -43.31
N GLU A 560 20.05 -29.18 -44.52
CA GLU A 560 20.74 -28.96 -45.79
C GLU A 560 20.70 -27.50 -46.29
N LYS A 561 21.73 -27.14 -47.05
CA LYS A 561 21.85 -25.86 -47.76
C LYS A 561 20.95 -25.83 -48.99
N LEU A 562 20.09 -24.82 -49.09
CA LEU A 562 19.46 -24.39 -50.33
C LEU A 562 20.19 -23.15 -50.87
N GLU A 563 20.81 -23.30 -52.05
CA GLU A 563 21.42 -22.21 -52.81
C GLU A 563 20.35 -21.45 -53.60
N GLY A 564 20.29 -20.13 -53.42
CA GLY A 564 19.51 -19.18 -54.22
C GLY A 564 20.32 -17.89 -54.46
N PRO A 565 20.08 -17.16 -55.56
CA PRO A 565 21.01 -16.15 -56.06
C PRO A 565 21.05 -14.90 -55.15
N ALA A 566 22.27 -14.45 -54.85
CA ALA A 566 22.55 -13.33 -53.96
C ALA A 566 22.18 -11.98 -54.58
N LEU A 567 21.19 -11.31 -54.01
CA LEU A 567 21.06 -9.84 -54.01
C LEU A 567 21.66 -9.37 -52.68
N ILE A 568 22.61 -8.44 -52.73
CA ILE A 568 23.47 -7.92 -51.64
C ILE A 568 24.89 -8.51 -51.67
N THR A 569 25.73 -7.96 -52.55
CA THR A 569 27.19 -8.03 -52.46
C THR A 569 27.69 -6.85 -51.61
N ASP A 570 27.71 -7.00 -50.29
CA ASP A 570 28.61 -6.27 -49.36
C ASP A 570 28.25 -6.53 -47.87
N ILE A 571 28.13 -7.80 -47.47
CA ILE A 571 28.10 -8.15 -46.04
C ILE A 571 29.52 -8.57 -45.63
N LYS A 572 30.21 -7.69 -44.91
CA LYS A 572 31.44 -8.06 -44.19
C LYS A 572 31.07 -9.14 -43.17
N ARG A 573 31.79 -10.27 -43.22
CA ARG A 573 31.64 -11.38 -42.27
C ARG A 573 31.65 -10.85 -40.83
N SER A 574 30.57 -11.09 -40.10
CA SER A 574 30.55 -10.89 -38.65
C SER A 574 31.57 -11.81 -38.02
N ARG A 575 32.38 -11.25 -37.11
CA ARG A 575 33.38 -12.02 -36.36
C ARG A 575 32.71 -13.10 -35.54
N THR A 576 33.32 -14.28 -35.50
CA THR A 576 32.87 -15.34 -34.61
C THR A 576 33.11 -14.93 -33.15
N THR A 577 32.39 -15.57 -32.22
CA THR A 577 32.55 -15.33 -30.77
C THR A 577 34.02 -15.47 -30.34
N ASP A 578 34.74 -16.45 -30.90
CA ASP A 578 36.17 -16.65 -30.63
C ASP A 578 37.05 -15.53 -31.21
N GLU A 579 36.74 -15.02 -32.40
CA GLU A 579 37.43 -13.87 -33.00
C GLU A 579 37.21 -12.59 -32.17
N ASN A 580 36.03 -12.41 -31.58
CA ASN A 580 35.73 -11.30 -30.66
C ASN A 580 36.48 -11.43 -29.33
N VAL A 581 36.60 -12.64 -28.78
CA VAL A 581 37.35 -12.90 -27.55
C VAL A 581 38.85 -12.67 -27.75
N GLN A 582 39.40 -13.07 -28.90
CA GLN A 582 40.81 -12.80 -29.24
C GLN A 582 41.07 -11.29 -29.42
N GLN A 583 40.18 -10.58 -30.10
CA GLN A 583 40.27 -9.13 -30.28
C GLN A 583 40.20 -8.38 -28.93
N TRP A 584 39.32 -8.82 -28.02
CA TRP A 584 39.20 -8.26 -26.67
C TRP A 584 40.46 -8.49 -25.83
N ARG A 585 41.08 -9.68 -25.93
CA ARG A 585 42.36 -9.98 -25.24
C ARG A 585 43.52 -9.14 -25.76
N VAL A 586 43.60 -8.89 -27.07
CA VAL A 586 44.62 -8.02 -27.68
C VAL A 586 44.40 -6.55 -27.26
N ASN A 587 43.15 -6.09 -27.22
CA ASN A 587 42.83 -4.74 -26.75
C ASN A 587 43.14 -4.57 -25.26
N ARG A 588 42.84 -5.56 -24.41
CA ARG A 588 43.14 -5.52 -22.97
C ARG A 588 44.64 -5.42 -22.67
N LYS A 589 45.48 -6.18 -23.39
CA LYS A 589 46.95 -6.06 -23.29
C LYS A 589 47.48 -4.69 -23.74
N ARG A 590 46.79 -4.05 -24.69
CA ARG A 590 47.16 -2.72 -25.18
C ARG A 590 46.74 -1.60 -24.20
N THR A 591 45.65 -1.80 -23.46
CA THR A 591 45.17 -0.87 -22.42
C THR A 591 45.95 -0.99 -21.11
N GLU A 592 46.40 -2.19 -20.74
CA GLU A 592 47.24 -2.40 -19.54
C GLU A 592 48.65 -1.77 -19.66
N LEU A 593 49.17 -1.58 -20.88
CA LEU A 593 50.42 -0.85 -21.13
C LEU A 593 50.25 0.68 -21.18
N ALA A 594 49.01 1.19 -21.21
CA ALA A 594 48.71 2.63 -21.27
C ALA A 594 48.35 3.24 -19.89
N ALA A 595 48.22 2.42 -18.84
CA ALA A 595 47.78 2.83 -17.50
C ALA A 595 48.90 3.37 -16.59
N ILE A 596 49.94 3.98 -17.15
CA ILE A 596 50.97 4.71 -16.39
C ILE A 596 51.14 6.12 -16.98
N SER A 597 50.12 6.97 -16.83
CA SER A 597 50.27 8.42 -16.56
C SER A 597 48.88 9.07 -16.47
N SER A 598 48.43 9.47 -15.29
CA SER A 598 47.27 10.33 -15.12
C SER A 598 47.62 11.78 -15.51
N PRO A 599 46.80 12.48 -16.32
CA PRO A 599 47.06 13.88 -16.66
C PRO A 599 46.77 14.77 -15.44
N ARG A 600 47.79 15.47 -14.94
CA ARG A 600 47.64 16.46 -13.87
C ARG A 600 46.97 17.72 -14.45
N THR A 601 45.91 18.23 -13.80
CA THR A 601 45.22 19.46 -14.20
C THR A 601 45.99 20.69 -13.71
N THR A 602 46.28 21.65 -14.59
CA THR A 602 46.94 22.91 -14.23
C THR A 602 45.96 23.85 -13.53
N ILE A 603 46.45 24.64 -12.58
CA ILE A 603 45.61 25.56 -11.78
C ILE A 603 45.00 26.69 -12.63
N CYS A 604 45.62 27.04 -13.76
CA CYS A 604 45.13 28.07 -14.67
C CYS A 604 44.29 27.53 -15.84
N GLY A 605 44.11 26.20 -15.96
CA GLY A 605 43.39 25.59 -17.07
C GLY A 605 44.11 25.61 -18.43
N GLU A 606 45.31 26.18 -18.51
CA GLU A 606 46.15 26.16 -19.72
C GLU A 606 47.20 25.05 -19.63
N ASN A 607 47.46 24.36 -20.75
CA ASN A 607 48.46 23.30 -20.85
C ASN A 607 49.51 23.61 -21.94
N SER A 608 49.95 24.86 -22.00
CA SER A 608 50.93 25.28 -23.02
C SER A 608 52.30 24.69 -22.72
N PRO A 609 52.95 24.00 -23.67
CA PRO A 609 54.29 23.46 -23.47
C PRO A 609 55.36 24.56 -23.40
N SER A 610 55.02 25.82 -23.69
CA SER A 610 55.96 26.96 -23.68
C SER A 610 56.24 27.51 -22.28
N PHE A 611 55.43 27.16 -21.27
CA PHE A 611 55.56 27.65 -19.90
C PHE A 611 55.56 26.49 -18.90
N ILE A 612 56.11 26.74 -17.71
CA ILE A 612 56.00 25.81 -16.57
C ILE A 612 54.72 26.17 -15.79
N HIS A 613 53.76 25.25 -15.74
CA HIS A 613 52.48 25.43 -15.04
C HIS A 613 52.48 24.80 -13.63
N THR A 614 51.66 25.35 -12.74
CA THR A 614 51.40 24.79 -11.40
C THR A 614 50.17 23.88 -11.46
N TYR A 615 50.20 22.75 -10.75
CA TYR A 615 49.13 21.75 -10.75
C TYR A 615 48.46 21.64 -9.38
N MET A 616 47.16 21.34 -9.34
CA MET A 616 46.45 21.08 -8.09
C MET A 616 46.78 19.66 -7.58
N GLY A 617 47.30 19.56 -6.36
CA GLY A 617 47.47 18.27 -5.66
C GLY A 617 46.30 17.98 -4.72
N LEU A 618 45.94 16.70 -4.57
CA LEU A 618 45.02 16.23 -3.53
C LEU A 618 45.69 16.34 -2.14
N PRO A 619 44.99 16.72 -1.06
CA PRO A 619 45.59 16.77 0.26
C PRO A 619 45.61 15.38 0.90
N VAL A 620 46.82 14.92 1.25
CA VAL A 620 47.05 13.95 2.33
C VAL A 620 47.33 14.76 3.59
N GLU A 621 46.89 14.25 4.73
CA GLU A 621 46.90 14.87 6.06
C GLU A 621 48.19 15.63 6.42
N HIS A 622 47.98 16.75 7.13
CA HIS A 622 48.95 17.67 7.73
C HIS A 622 49.70 18.62 6.78
N GLY A 623 49.50 19.92 7.02
CA GLY A 623 49.99 21.01 6.21
C GLY A 623 51.51 21.11 6.16
N GLU A 624 52.07 20.87 4.99
CA GLU A 624 53.27 21.49 4.45
C GLU A 624 53.25 21.33 2.92
N VAL A 625 53.29 22.43 2.17
CA VAL A 625 53.39 22.38 0.69
C VAL A 625 54.88 22.28 0.33
N HIS A 626 55.36 21.07 0.01
CA HIS A 626 56.70 20.90 -0.53
C HIS A 626 56.78 21.29 -2.01
N SER A 627 57.67 22.22 -2.34
CA SER A 627 58.11 22.44 -3.73
C SER A 627 59.03 21.30 -4.16
N ILE A 628 58.56 20.42 -5.05
CA ILE A 628 59.42 19.45 -5.71
C ILE A 628 60.28 20.19 -6.75
N SER A 629 61.54 20.45 -6.39
CA SER A 629 62.57 20.97 -7.30
C SER A 629 63.38 19.80 -7.86
N LEU A 630 63.15 19.44 -9.12
CA LEU A 630 64.07 18.60 -9.90
C LEU A 630 65.20 19.50 -10.44
N GLN A 631 66.47 19.19 -10.12
CA GLN A 631 67.65 19.90 -10.64
C GLN A 631 67.98 19.51 -12.10
N PRO A 632 69.04 20.05 -12.74
CA PRO A 632 68.94 21.13 -13.71
C PRO A 632 69.31 20.66 -15.13
N ALA A 633 68.48 20.97 -16.11
CA ALA A 633 68.85 20.87 -17.52
C ALA A 633 68.65 22.23 -18.20
N LYS A 634 69.61 22.57 -19.06
CA LYS A 634 69.69 23.81 -19.86
C LYS A 634 68.38 24.05 -20.61
N ASP A 635 67.95 25.31 -20.64
CA ASP A 635 66.68 25.85 -21.18
C ASP A 635 65.50 25.89 -20.18
N GLN A 636 65.56 26.84 -19.23
CA GLN A 636 64.41 27.14 -18.35
C GLN A 636 63.32 27.89 -19.13
N LYS A 637 62.21 27.21 -19.38
CA LYS A 637 60.95 27.85 -19.81
C LYS A 637 60.43 28.79 -18.71
N PRO A 638 59.89 29.98 -19.06
CA PRO A 638 59.32 30.88 -18.07
C PRO A 638 58.13 30.23 -17.33
N ARG A 639 57.95 30.58 -16.05
CA ARG A 639 56.78 30.13 -15.27
C ARG A 639 55.50 30.81 -15.79
N CYS A 640 54.39 30.08 -15.81
CA CYS A 640 53.11 30.62 -16.22
C CYS A 640 52.66 31.74 -15.26
N ARG A 641 52.48 32.95 -15.81
CA ARG A 641 52.07 34.13 -15.04
C ARG A 641 50.68 33.97 -14.43
N ASN A 642 49.75 33.30 -15.13
CA ASN A 642 48.40 33.02 -14.63
C ASN A 642 48.42 32.04 -13.46
N CYS A 643 49.28 31.01 -13.49
CA CYS A 643 49.48 30.13 -12.33
C CYS A 643 50.05 30.90 -11.12
N ALA A 644 51.01 31.80 -11.32
CA ALA A 644 51.62 32.57 -10.24
C ALA A 644 50.60 33.50 -9.55
N ILE A 645 49.78 34.22 -10.33
CA ILE A 645 48.74 35.11 -9.80
C ILE A 645 47.69 34.32 -9.01
N LEU A 646 47.27 33.17 -9.51
CA LEU A 646 46.26 32.33 -8.85
C LEU A 646 46.77 31.76 -7.52
N VAL A 647 48.02 31.30 -7.47
CA VAL A 647 48.63 30.84 -6.22
C VAL A 647 48.71 31.98 -5.20
N GLU A 648 49.16 33.16 -5.61
CA GLU A 648 49.26 34.32 -4.72
C GLU A 648 47.88 34.81 -4.23
N ALA A 649 46.84 34.73 -5.05
CA ALA A 649 45.46 35.04 -4.66
C ALA A 649 44.91 34.03 -3.64
N VAL A 650 45.17 32.74 -3.83
CA VAL A 650 44.78 31.68 -2.88
C VAL A 650 45.51 31.82 -1.54
N ASP A 651 46.79 32.15 -1.56
CA ASP A 651 47.55 32.37 -0.33
C ASP A 651 47.06 33.62 0.43
N ARG A 652 46.74 34.71 -0.27
CA ARG A 652 46.11 35.89 0.35
C ARG A 652 44.72 35.60 0.95
N LEU A 653 43.93 34.75 0.31
CA LEU A 653 42.64 34.28 0.83
C LEU A 653 42.81 33.43 2.09
N ARG A 654 43.76 32.49 2.12
CA ARG A 654 44.11 31.72 3.31
C ARG A 654 44.58 32.62 4.45
N ASP A 655 45.45 33.58 4.17
CA ASP A 655 45.92 34.54 5.17
C ASP A 655 44.79 35.41 5.71
N SER A 656 43.78 35.73 4.90
CA SER A 656 42.60 36.50 5.33
C SER A 656 41.65 35.66 6.19
N LEU A 657 41.42 34.39 5.84
CA LEU A 657 40.62 33.44 6.63
C LEU A 657 41.26 33.14 7.98
N ASN A 658 42.57 32.90 8.01
CA ASN A 658 43.32 32.68 9.25
C ASN A 658 43.37 33.92 10.16
N LYS A 659 43.21 35.12 9.59
CA LYS A 659 43.10 36.37 10.36
C LYS A 659 41.67 36.65 10.84
N SER A 660 40.62 36.20 10.13
CA SER A 660 39.23 36.36 10.58
C SER A 660 38.86 35.42 11.72
N GLU A 661 39.48 34.24 11.82
CA GLU A 661 39.28 33.33 12.97
C GLU A 661 39.83 33.88 14.30
N LYS A 662 40.69 34.91 14.27
CA LYS A 662 41.27 35.52 15.49
C LYS A 662 40.62 36.83 15.91
N VAL A 663 39.63 37.33 15.17
CA VAL A 663 38.89 38.55 15.51
C VAL A 663 37.40 38.35 15.21
N SER A 664 36.75 37.55 16.05
CA SER A 664 35.33 37.73 16.36
C SER A 664 35.13 37.40 17.83
N PRO A 665 34.51 38.28 18.64
CA PRO A 665 34.33 38.07 20.08
C PRO A 665 33.44 36.87 20.40
#